data_AF-A0A8B6HN09-F1
#
_entry.id   AF-A0A8B6HN09-F1
#
_cell.length_a   1.000
_cell.length_b   1.000
_cell.length_c   1.000
_cell.angle_alpha   90.00
_cell.angle_beta   90.00
_cell.angle_gamma   90.00
#
_symmetry.space_group_name_H-M   'P 1'
#
loop_
_entity.id
_entity.type
_entity.pdbx_description
1 polymer ?
#
loop_
_entity_poly.entity_id
_entity_poly.type
_entity_poly.pdbx_seq_one_letter_code
_entity_poly.pdbx_strand_id
1 'polypeptide(L)'
;LIRFLMSLLQRTNAPDNRGTEFVIAYMDNYLSTYELELFVTTSRTTIVNVEVTSPKWTNPSVNEKFTVTAGVVKQLLIDLRLRLEGTVKESKGILVSADDEVVIYGVNKQKYSNDAFLGLPVDVLSDEYFAVTYYPPYRKAQLCVVGVSDSTNVQIKLPSCSNCGSVTYNGQKYSKGQTISVILNRFDAIHLQSTGDLTGARITSDKPVSAFSGNMKTNTGSGSSQDHLVEQLTPVNTWGKRFATVPTPARTIGDYYKFISSEDSTQVTYKCNKNGQISTNSFTLSTLGDQKQLSINSNNYCYITADKPIFLVMIVKSQTSSSEPADPAMLIIPPIEQYAADYTFTTPKYTAGSYENFFLFVVNKADKSGLKLNGGSFPANTAYYDIPDTDLVGGYISVSEGSHTVRHTSPISIFGGFLYGKANKETYGFTTGMRMAKINSICVPTPTVVGDGIDNDCDGLIDEELCTTENKNKDDDGDGVSEEDCAKPPPINGAWTDWASWGSCSVSCNPSASGTYTRIRTCTNPAPKYDGTQCVGVTSQSSSCSPTIYCPIDGNWGSWGSYGSCSVTCATGDQTKTRSCNNPTPAHNGNQCSGSGTSSKTCTMVACPVNVDGQWGSWASWGGCSVTCASGTDTRQRQCDSPAPQHNGQSCSGSVDDTKTCTKVACPVNGNWGTWASWDSCSVTCASGTQNRQRQCDQPAPQHNGQDCGGSNTDTKSCTQIACPIDVDGVWGSWASWGRLQWFCAWGTCSVTCASGTHDRSRTCTDPAPAHNGANCVGSGTATQTCTLTPCPSNISLLNNRFILLPFEKKVDGAWTTWNSWGTCTVTCGGGTQDRTRSCTNPAPQYNGAACASNGLETQSCNTQVCIIDGTWGQWQSWGVCSVTCGGGRQSRMRVCDDPRPANGGLPCSGSSSEYGYCNIQACPTAAYGAYVQTCPTGWFSCQHGSVSCIDEAFKCDCEEDCEDGSDESTSYASCDPYILATCPSGADKIVRSLLHSNICPNIHSK
;
A
#
# COMPACT_ATOMS: atom_id res chain seq x y z
N LEU A 1 2.63 8.49 -17.94
CA LEU A 1 3.36 7.38 -17.28
C LEU A 1 3.06 7.27 -15.79
N ILE A 2 3.22 8.31 -14.95
CA ILE A 2 3.03 8.20 -13.48
C ILE A 2 1.66 7.60 -13.09
N ARG A 3 0.54 8.06 -13.68
CA ARG A 3 -0.81 7.46 -13.48
C ARG A 3 -0.95 5.99 -13.95
N PHE A 4 -0.01 5.46 -14.73
CA PHE A 4 0.00 4.08 -15.25
C PHE A 4 0.98 3.18 -14.47
N LEU A 5 1.97 3.77 -13.79
CA LEU A 5 2.85 3.06 -12.85
C LEU A 5 2.18 2.89 -11.48
N MET A 6 1.28 3.79 -11.08
CA MET A 6 0.46 3.62 -9.88
C MET A 6 -0.50 2.41 -9.96
N SER A 7 -0.92 1.97 -11.15
CA SER A 7 -1.77 0.77 -11.29
C SER A 7 -1.00 -0.56 -11.28
N LEU A 8 0.33 -0.53 -11.27
CA LEU A 8 1.19 -1.72 -11.18
C LEU A 8 1.73 -1.98 -9.76
N LEU A 9 1.48 -1.04 -8.84
CA LEU A 9 1.57 -1.25 -7.40
C LEU A 9 0.16 -1.30 -6.80
N GLN A 10 -0.68 -2.22 -7.31
CA GLN A 10 -1.83 -2.66 -6.52
C GLN A 10 -1.27 -3.24 -5.22
N ARG A 11 -1.52 -2.55 -4.11
CA ARG A 11 -1.70 -3.28 -2.86
C ARG A 11 -2.89 -4.20 -3.13
N THR A 12 -2.65 -5.50 -3.17
CA THR A 12 -3.72 -6.48 -3.08
C THR A 12 -4.22 -6.40 -1.64
N ASN A 13 -5.10 -5.45 -1.39
CA ASN A 13 -5.88 -5.40 -0.17
C ASN A 13 -6.76 -6.64 -0.11
N ALA A 14 -7.24 -6.99 1.08
CA ALA A 14 -8.23 -8.04 1.23
C ALA A 14 -9.41 -7.80 0.27
N PRO A 15 -10.01 -8.83 -0.33
CA PRO A 15 -11.31 -8.66 -0.97
C PRO A 15 -12.27 -8.15 0.13
N ASP A 16 -13.02 -7.10 -0.18
CA ASP A 16 -14.22 -6.68 0.55
C ASP A 16 -15.03 -5.69 -0.32
N ASN A 17 -15.95 -4.94 0.27
CA ASN A 17 -16.72 -3.91 -0.43
C ASN A 17 -16.10 -2.49 -0.38
N ARG A 18 -14.84 -2.37 0.05
CA ARG A 18 -14.04 -1.14 0.09
C ARG A 18 -13.03 -1.23 -1.05
N GLY A 19 -12.74 -0.11 -1.70
CA GLY A 19 -11.80 -0.16 -2.81
C GLY A 19 -11.41 1.20 -3.36
N THR A 20 -10.55 1.16 -4.37
CA THR A 20 -9.97 2.35 -5.02
C THR A 20 -10.55 2.61 -6.41
N GLU A 21 -11.24 1.65 -7.03
CA GLU A 21 -11.87 1.81 -8.33
C GLU A 21 -13.23 1.09 -8.40
N PHE A 22 -14.27 1.78 -8.87
CA PHE A 22 -15.62 1.25 -9.07
C PHE A 22 -16.15 1.65 -10.44
N VAL A 23 -16.89 0.74 -11.10
CA VAL A 23 -17.56 1.00 -12.37
C VAL A 23 -19.04 0.63 -12.26
N ILE A 24 -19.90 1.66 -12.24
CA ILE A 24 -21.34 1.53 -11.96
C ILE A 24 -22.20 2.11 -13.09
N ALA A 25 -23.49 1.78 -13.09
CA ALA A 25 -24.50 2.42 -13.93
C ALA A 25 -25.87 2.41 -13.23
N TYR A 26 -26.78 3.28 -13.67
CA TYR A 26 -28.13 3.37 -13.11
C TYR A 26 -29.17 2.86 -14.12
N MET A 27 -29.97 1.88 -13.71
CA MET A 27 -31.05 1.31 -14.53
C MET A 27 -32.25 2.26 -14.68
N ASP A 28 -33.10 1.99 -15.66
CA ASP A 28 -34.28 2.80 -15.97
C ASP A 28 -35.31 2.79 -14.83
N ASN A 29 -35.86 3.95 -14.48
CA ASN A 29 -36.81 4.17 -13.40
C ASN A 29 -37.97 5.05 -13.91
N TYR A 30 -39.17 4.83 -13.40
CA TYR A 30 -40.40 5.34 -14.01
C TYR A 30 -40.57 6.87 -13.91
N LEU A 31 -40.54 7.54 -15.06
CA LEU A 31 -40.70 8.99 -15.25
C LEU A 31 -39.60 9.82 -14.57
N SER A 32 -38.35 9.64 -14.98
CA SER A 32 -37.16 10.40 -14.55
C SER A 32 -37.35 11.93 -14.49
N THR A 33 -37.45 12.49 -13.28
CA THR A 33 -37.44 13.94 -13.01
C THR A 33 -36.52 14.35 -11.85
N TYR A 34 -35.86 13.38 -11.20
CA TYR A 34 -34.90 13.60 -10.12
C TYR A 34 -33.52 13.11 -10.53
N GLU A 35 -32.49 13.75 -10.00
CA GLU A 35 -31.09 13.38 -10.16
C GLU A 35 -30.80 12.03 -9.49
N LEU A 36 -29.81 11.34 -10.05
CA LEU A 36 -29.24 10.12 -9.48
C LEU A 36 -28.34 10.52 -8.30
N GLU A 37 -28.32 9.74 -7.23
CA GLU A 37 -27.46 10.05 -6.08
C GLU A 37 -26.36 8.98 -5.94
N LEU A 38 -25.13 9.44 -5.74
CA LEU A 38 -23.98 8.63 -5.37
C LEU A 38 -23.45 9.12 -4.03
N PHE A 39 -23.36 8.21 -3.06
CA PHE A 39 -22.77 8.49 -1.75
C PHE A 39 -21.39 7.83 -1.69
N VAL A 40 -20.40 8.55 -1.16
CA VAL A 40 -19.03 8.07 -0.94
C VAL A 40 -18.63 8.37 0.50
N THR A 41 -18.10 7.37 1.20
CA THR A 41 -17.57 7.47 2.57
C THR A 41 -16.31 6.62 2.71
N THR A 42 -15.58 6.74 3.83
CA THR A 42 -14.40 5.92 4.13
C THR A 42 -14.26 5.71 5.64
N SER A 43 -13.62 4.61 6.03
CA SER A 43 -13.13 4.39 7.40
C SER A 43 -11.78 5.07 7.67
N ARG A 44 -11.07 5.52 6.62
CA ARG A 44 -9.72 6.10 6.71
C ARG A 44 -9.73 7.42 7.48
N THR A 45 -8.86 7.52 8.48
CA THR A 45 -8.71 8.72 9.33
C THR A 45 -7.84 9.80 8.67
N THR A 46 -7.10 9.42 7.62
CA THR A 46 -6.42 10.29 6.66
C THR A 46 -7.37 10.82 5.59
N ILE A 47 -6.96 11.89 4.91
CA ILE A 47 -7.68 12.42 3.74
C ILE A 47 -7.52 11.47 2.57
N VAL A 48 -8.65 11.05 2.00
CA VAL A 48 -8.73 10.27 0.75
C VAL A 48 -9.25 11.19 -0.35
N ASN A 49 -8.55 11.23 -1.48
CA ASN A 49 -8.93 12.01 -2.67
C ASN A 49 -9.74 11.14 -3.62
N VAL A 50 -10.90 11.65 -4.07
CA VAL A 50 -11.85 10.92 -4.93
C VAL A 50 -12.12 11.71 -6.20
N GLU A 51 -12.11 11.02 -7.35
CA GLU A 51 -12.43 11.53 -8.69
C GLU A 51 -13.59 10.69 -9.27
N VAL A 52 -14.74 11.31 -9.52
CA VAL A 52 -15.92 10.67 -10.15
C VAL A 52 -16.08 11.22 -11.56
N THR A 53 -16.17 10.33 -12.56
CA THR A 53 -16.25 10.72 -13.97
C THR A 53 -17.24 9.87 -14.76
N SER A 54 -17.71 10.38 -15.92
CA SER A 54 -18.45 9.60 -16.92
C SER A 54 -17.63 9.48 -18.22
N PRO A 55 -16.64 8.57 -18.31
CA PRO A 55 -15.52 8.71 -19.26
C PRO A 55 -15.91 8.72 -20.75
N LYS A 56 -17.05 8.11 -21.11
CA LYS A 56 -17.56 8.05 -22.49
C LYS A 56 -18.79 8.92 -22.76
N TRP A 57 -19.43 9.46 -21.73
CA TRP A 57 -20.67 10.23 -21.86
C TRP A 57 -20.41 11.71 -21.54
N THR A 58 -20.69 12.59 -22.49
CA THR A 58 -20.26 13.99 -22.46
C THR A 58 -21.39 15.02 -22.40
N ASN A 59 -22.66 14.61 -22.52
CA ASN A 59 -23.81 15.51 -22.48
C ASN A 59 -24.92 15.00 -21.54
N PRO A 60 -24.77 15.18 -20.22
CA PRO A 60 -23.72 15.92 -19.54
C PRO A 60 -22.59 15.00 -19.06
N SER A 61 -21.36 15.49 -19.04
CA SER A 61 -20.25 14.81 -18.36
C SER A 61 -20.33 14.99 -16.85
N VAL A 62 -20.07 13.92 -16.09
CA VAL A 62 -19.61 14.02 -14.69
C VAL A 62 -18.09 14.16 -14.71
N ASN A 63 -17.55 15.10 -13.93
CA ASN A 63 -16.13 15.27 -13.66
C ASN A 63 -15.95 15.99 -12.32
N GLU A 64 -16.10 15.25 -11.24
CA GLU A 64 -16.24 15.76 -9.88
C GLU A 64 -15.05 15.28 -9.03
N LYS A 65 -14.48 16.20 -8.23
CA LYS A 65 -13.33 15.91 -7.37
C LYS A 65 -13.57 16.45 -5.97
N PHE A 66 -13.33 15.60 -4.98
CA PHE A 66 -13.55 15.93 -3.57
C PHE A 66 -12.68 15.05 -2.68
N THR A 67 -12.71 15.33 -1.38
CA THR A 67 -12.04 14.53 -0.36
C THR A 67 -13.06 13.94 0.61
N VAL A 68 -12.75 12.76 1.14
CA VAL A 68 -13.47 12.14 2.27
C VAL A 68 -12.50 11.71 3.36
N THR A 69 -13.01 11.62 4.59
CA THR A 69 -12.32 11.15 5.79
C THR A 69 -13.33 10.42 6.67
N ALA A 70 -12.87 9.63 7.65
CA ALA A 70 -13.71 8.95 8.63
C ALA A 70 -14.82 9.86 9.20
N GLY A 71 -16.07 9.39 9.10
CA GLY A 71 -17.27 10.11 9.56
C GLY A 71 -17.83 11.16 8.58
N VAL A 72 -17.16 11.43 7.45
CA VAL A 72 -17.62 12.36 6.41
C VAL A 72 -18.21 11.58 5.24
N VAL A 73 -19.42 11.95 4.82
CA VAL A 73 -20.06 11.45 3.60
C VAL A 73 -20.07 12.54 2.55
N LYS A 74 -19.64 12.23 1.33
CA LYS A 74 -19.97 13.02 0.15
C LYS A 74 -21.20 12.44 -0.51
N GLN A 75 -22.30 13.19 -0.53
CA GLN A 75 -23.37 13.01 -1.51
C GLN A 75 -22.98 13.76 -2.79
N LEU A 76 -23.08 13.08 -3.93
CA LEU A 76 -22.98 13.65 -5.27
C LEU A 76 -24.31 13.44 -6.00
N LEU A 77 -24.81 14.51 -6.62
CA LEU A 77 -25.97 14.47 -7.50
C LEU A 77 -25.48 14.37 -8.95
N ILE A 78 -26.08 13.46 -9.71
CA ILE A 78 -25.69 13.11 -11.07
C ILE A 78 -26.92 13.28 -11.98
N ASP A 79 -26.77 14.01 -13.08
CA ASP A 79 -27.87 14.32 -14.00
C ASP A 79 -28.55 13.03 -14.51
N LEU A 80 -29.89 13.05 -14.49
CA LEU A 80 -30.75 11.91 -14.82
C LEU A 80 -30.50 11.33 -16.22
N ARG A 81 -29.88 12.05 -17.15
CA ARG A 81 -29.56 11.57 -18.52
C ARG A 81 -28.49 10.47 -18.54
N LEU A 82 -27.77 10.26 -17.43
CA LEU A 82 -26.88 9.11 -17.24
C LEU A 82 -27.61 7.82 -16.83
N ARG A 83 -28.91 7.91 -16.55
CA ARG A 83 -29.78 6.73 -16.42
C ARG A 83 -29.89 6.03 -17.78
N LEU A 84 -29.80 4.71 -17.77
CA LEU A 84 -30.08 3.87 -18.94
C LEU A 84 -31.59 3.85 -19.20
N GLU A 85 -32.04 3.77 -20.46
CA GLU A 85 -33.47 3.79 -20.80
C GLU A 85 -33.83 2.69 -21.81
N GLY A 86 -34.92 1.94 -21.55
CA GLY A 86 -35.36 0.87 -22.45
C GLY A 86 -34.39 -0.32 -22.57
N THR A 87 -34.43 -1.06 -23.68
CA THR A 87 -33.52 -2.20 -23.96
C THR A 87 -32.46 -1.80 -24.99
N VAL A 88 -31.25 -1.53 -24.54
CA VAL A 88 -30.21 -0.81 -25.30
C VAL A 88 -28.79 -1.24 -24.89
N LYS A 89 -27.79 -0.89 -25.72
CA LYS A 89 -26.39 -0.77 -25.30
C LYS A 89 -26.00 0.70 -25.37
N GLU A 90 -25.51 1.27 -24.28
CA GLU A 90 -25.09 2.68 -24.19
C GLU A 90 -23.76 2.82 -23.43
N SER A 91 -22.99 3.88 -23.69
CA SER A 91 -21.71 4.13 -23.00
C SER A 91 -21.86 5.11 -21.82
N LYS A 92 -22.79 4.78 -20.91
CA LYS A 92 -23.14 5.58 -19.72
C LYS A 92 -22.50 5.09 -18.41
N GLY A 93 -21.50 4.21 -18.48
CA GLY A 93 -20.77 3.75 -17.28
C GLY A 93 -20.08 4.92 -16.56
N ILE A 94 -20.19 4.93 -15.23
CA ILE A 94 -19.62 5.93 -14.34
C ILE A 94 -18.43 5.29 -13.62
N LEU A 95 -17.29 5.99 -13.59
CA LEU A 95 -16.08 5.61 -12.89
C LEU A 95 -15.99 6.41 -11.59
N VAL A 96 -15.83 5.71 -10.46
CA VAL A 96 -15.33 6.29 -9.22
C VAL A 96 -13.91 5.80 -9.03
N SER A 97 -12.96 6.71 -8.81
CA SER A 97 -11.59 6.36 -8.43
C SER A 97 -11.14 7.13 -7.19
N ALA A 98 -10.31 6.50 -6.37
CA ALA A 98 -9.76 7.06 -5.14
C ALA A 98 -8.29 6.65 -4.96
N ASP A 99 -7.53 7.42 -4.16
CA ASP A 99 -6.13 7.10 -3.84
C ASP A 99 -5.94 6.20 -2.59
N ASP A 100 -7.04 5.94 -1.87
CA ASP A 100 -7.15 4.96 -0.78
C ASP A 100 -8.62 4.46 -0.73
N GLU A 101 -8.90 3.47 0.11
CA GLU A 101 -10.18 2.78 0.16
C GLU A 101 -11.37 3.68 0.53
N VAL A 102 -12.41 3.63 -0.30
CA VAL A 102 -13.73 4.19 -0.04
C VAL A 102 -14.81 3.11 -0.15
N VAL A 103 -15.98 3.38 0.41
CA VAL A 103 -17.22 2.62 0.17
C VAL A 103 -18.20 3.53 -0.53
N ILE A 104 -18.90 3.00 -1.55
CA ILE A 104 -19.88 3.77 -2.31
C ILE A 104 -21.27 3.13 -2.26
N TYR A 105 -22.31 3.97 -2.35
CA TYR A 105 -23.69 3.54 -2.45
C TYR A 105 -24.41 4.37 -3.52
N GLY A 106 -25.08 3.69 -4.45
CA GLY A 106 -25.90 4.35 -5.46
C GLY A 106 -27.38 4.35 -5.05
N VAL A 107 -28.08 5.47 -5.21
CA VAL A 107 -29.54 5.55 -5.01
C VAL A 107 -30.18 5.96 -6.33
N ASN A 108 -30.99 5.07 -6.90
CA ASN A 108 -31.66 5.31 -8.18
C ASN A 108 -32.98 6.06 -7.96
N LYS A 109 -32.89 7.34 -7.66
CA LYS A 109 -33.97 8.13 -7.08
C LYS A 109 -34.97 8.69 -8.10
N GLN A 110 -36.24 8.61 -7.76
CA GLN A 110 -37.35 9.25 -8.45
C GLN A 110 -38.53 9.42 -7.49
N LYS A 111 -39.41 10.40 -7.73
CA LYS A 111 -40.57 10.68 -6.87
C LYS A 111 -41.45 9.45 -6.69
N TYR A 112 -41.55 9.01 -5.45
CA TYR A 112 -42.25 7.79 -5.07
C TYR A 112 -41.71 6.54 -5.76
N SER A 113 -40.43 6.51 -6.11
CA SER A 113 -39.76 5.46 -6.89
C SER A 113 -38.23 5.52 -6.68
N ASN A 114 -37.71 5.08 -5.53
CA ASN A 114 -36.28 4.98 -5.21
C ASN A 114 -35.93 3.57 -4.72
N ASP A 115 -34.73 3.09 -5.02
CA ASP A 115 -34.09 2.04 -4.22
C ASP A 115 -32.57 2.23 -4.35
N ALA A 116 -31.80 1.53 -3.54
CA ALA A 116 -30.37 1.76 -3.41
C ALA A 116 -29.56 0.46 -3.48
N PHE A 117 -28.26 0.58 -3.77
CA PHE A 117 -27.35 -0.55 -3.86
C PHE A 117 -25.99 -0.23 -3.23
N LEU A 118 -25.36 -1.24 -2.65
CA LEU A 118 -23.93 -1.20 -2.31
C LEU A 118 -23.11 -1.30 -3.61
N GLY A 119 -22.16 -0.38 -3.81
CA GLY A 119 -21.24 -0.46 -4.92
C GLY A 119 -20.11 -1.45 -4.63
N LEU A 120 -19.84 -2.38 -5.55
CA LEU A 120 -18.71 -3.31 -5.45
C LEU A 120 -17.50 -2.80 -6.26
N PRO A 121 -16.29 -2.80 -5.69
CA PRO A 121 -15.07 -2.35 -6.38
C PRO A 121 -14.61 -3.36 -7.45
N VAL A 122 -13.77 -2.90 -8.38
CA VAL A 122 -13.39 -3.65 -9.60
C VAL A 122 -12.58 -4.92 -9.32
N ASP A 123 -11.82 -4.94 -8.23
CA ASP A 123 -10.99 -6.05 -7.74
C ASP A 123 -11.79 -7.25 -7.23
N VAL A 124 -13.01 -7.05 -6.72
CA VAL A 124 -13.92 -8.14 -6.28
C VAL A 124 -14.98 -8.54 -7.33
N LEU A 125 -14.96 -7.94 -8.52
CA LEU A 125 -15.82 -8.38 -9.62
C LEU A 125 -15.30 -9.69 -10.24
N SER A 126 -16.22 -10.48 -10.80
CA SER A 126 -15.90 -11.68 -11.56
C SER A 126 -16.69 -11.69 -12.87
N ASP A 127 -16.73 -12.86 -13.48
CA ASP A 127 -17.19 -13.18 -14.81
C ASP A 127 -18.59 -13.82 -14.84
N GLU A 128 -19.11 -14.34 -13.73
CA GLU A 128 -20.42 -15.03 -13.64
C GLU A 128 -21.39 -14.46 -12.58
N TYR A 129 -22.64 -14.21 -12.99
CA TYR A 129 -23.73 -13.68 -12.17
C TYR A 129 -25.10 -14.28 -12.57
N PHE A 130 -26.10 -14.19 -11.69
CA PHE A 130 -27.50 -14.44 -12.03
C PHE A 130 -28.39 -13.24 -11.66
N ALA A 131 -29.25 -12.82 -12.59
CA ALA A 131 -30.22 -11.77 -12.31
C ALA A 131 -31.31 -12.22 -11.31
N VAL A 132 -31.84 -11.27 -10.55
CA VAL A 132 -32.96 -11.39 -9.63
C VAL A 132 -33.96 -10.26 -9.87
N THR A 133 -35.24 -10.59 -10.05
CA THR A 133 -36.31 -9.62 -10.26
C THR A 133 -37.62 -10.06 -9.60
N TYR A 134 -38.49 -9.14 -9.22
CA TYR A 134 -39.85 -9.46 -8.79
C TYR A 134 -40.80 -9.71 -9.97
N TYR A 135 -41.69 -10.70 -9.84
CA TYR A 135 -42.74 -11.02 -10.80
C TYR A 135 -44.10 -11.25 -10.09
N PRO A 136 -45.23 -10.79 -10.67
CA PRO A 136 -45.34 -10.01 -11.90
C PRO A 136 -44.86 -8.56 -11.71
N PRO A 137 -44.08 -8.00 -12.66
CA PRO A 137 -43.65 -6.61 -12.58
C PRO A 137 -44.80 -5.65 -12.92
N TYR A 138 -44.97 -4.56 -12.17
CA TYR A 138 -45.94 -3.51 -12.54
C TYR A 138 -45.56 -2.78 -13.84
N ARG A 139 -44.26 -2.53 -14.06
CA ARG A 139 -43.70 -1.97 -15.30
C ARG A 139 -42.87 -2.98 -16.08
N LYS A 140 -41.64 -3.24 -15.61
CA LYS A 140 -40.65 -4.14 -16.23
C LYS A 140 -39.77 -4.78 -15.17
N ALA A 141 -39.37 -6.02 -15.43
CA ALA A 141 -38.17 -6.61 -14.87
C ALA A 141 -36.95 -6.15 -15.69
N GLN A 142 -35.79 -5.99 -15.05
CA GLN A 142 -34.60 -5.40 -15.67
C GLN A 142 -33.31 -6.13 -15.27
N LEU A 143 -32.31 -6.12 -16.15
CA LEU A 143 -30.92 -6.38 -15.82
C LEU A 143 -29.98 -5.44 -16.58
N CYS A 144 -28.83 -5.14 -16.00
CA CYS A 144 -27.77 -4.33 -16.59
C CYS A 144 -26.41 -5.03 -16.40
N VAL A 145 -25.52 -4.95 -17.39
CA VAL A 145 -24.13 -5.40 -17.29
C VAL A 145 -23.22 -4.32 -17.88
N VAL A 146 -22.21 -3.90 -17.12
CA VAL A 146 -21.24 -2.85 -17.47
C VAL A 146 -19.84 -3.45 -17.63
N GLY A 147 -19.18 -3.17 -18.75
CA GLY A 147 -17.80 -3.60 -18.97
C GLY A 147 -16.81 -2.79 -18.14
N VAL A 148 -15.97 -3.45 -17.35
CA VAL A 148 -14.88 -2.79 -16.59
C VAL A 148 -13.52 -2.90 -17.30
N SER A 149 -13.46 -3.69 -18.38
CA SER A 149 -12.34 -3.85 -19.31
C SER A 149 -12.79 -3.64 -20.75
N ASP A 150 -11.85 -3.36 -21.65
CA ASP A 150 -12.13 -3.28 -23.10
C ASP A 150 -12.23 -4.66 -23.75
N SER A 151 -13.05 -4.77 -24.79
CA SER A 151 -13.34 -6.00 -25.52
C SER A 151 -13.69 -7.18 -24.60
N THR A 152 -14.62 -7.00 -23.66
CA THR A 152 -15.20 -8.07 -22.85
C THR A 152 -16.38 -8.71 -23.60
N ASN A 153 -16.32 -10.01 -23.81
CA ASN A 153 -17.39 -10.80 -24.43
C ASN A 153 -18.38 -11.26 -23.36
N VAL A 154 -19.60 -10.71 -23.38
CA VAL A 154 -20.66 -11.02 -22.42
C VAL A 154 -21.75 -11.86 -23.07
N GLN A 155 -22.15 -12.94 -22.40
CA GLN A 155 -23.25 -13.82 -22.78
C GLN A 155 -24.33 -13.80 -21.69
N ILE A 156 -25.57 -13.50 -22.09
CA ILE A 156 -26.72 -13.40 -21.19
C ILE A 156 -27.75 -14.43 -21.64
N LYS A 157 -27.82 -15.55 -20.92
CA LYS A 157 -28.77 -16.65 -21.19
C LYS A 157 -30.06 -16.40 -20.42
N LEU A 158 -31.17 -16.21 -21.13
CA LEU A 158 -32.47 -15.95 -20.53
C LEU A 158 -32.99 -17.18 -19.76
N PRO A 159 -33.68 -16.98 -18.62
CA PRO A 159 -34.11 -18.07 -17.74
C PRO A 159 -35.17 -18.96 -18.39
N SER A 160 -35.22 -20.22 -17.95
CA SER A 160 -36.08 -21.28 -18.54
C SER A 160 -37.40 -21.50 -17.80
N CYS A 161 -37.88 -20.51 -17.04
CA CYS A 161 -39.09 -20.64 -16.21
C CYS A 161 -40.42 -20.47 -16.97
N SER A 162 -41.54 -20.76 -16.30
CA SER A 162 -42.90 -20.66 -16.84
C SER A 162 -43.37 -19.22 -17.06
N ASN A 163 -43.03 -18.31 -16.14
CA ASN A 163 -43.39 -16.88 -16.15
C ASN A 163 -42.32 -15.98 -16.80
N CYS A 164 -41.32 -16.58 -17.43
CA CYS A 164 -40.16 -15.89 -17.98
C CYS A 164 -40.55 -15.15 -19.27
N GLY A 165 -40.27 -13.85 -19.30
CA GLY A 165 -40.61 -13.00 -20.44
C GLY A 165 -39.54 -13.00 -21.52
N SER A 166 -39.91 -12.57 -22.73
CA SER A 166 -38.97 -12.33 -23.83
C SER A 166 -38.37 -10.94 -23.76
N VAL A 167 -37.08 -10.83 -24.08
CA VAL A 167 -36.37 -9.56 -24.29
C VAL A 167 -36.27 -9.27 -25.78
N THR A 168 -36.41 -8.02 -26.21
CA THR A 168 -36.17 -7.62 -27.61
C THR A 168 -34.97 -6.67 -27.66
N TYR A 169 -33.88 -7.11 -28.29
CA TYR A 169 -32.62 -6.38 -28.38
C TYR A 169 -32.14 -6.34 -29.84
N ASN A 170 -31.68 -5.18 -30.32
CA ASN A 170 -31.29 -4.94 -31.72
C ASN A 170 -32.30 -5.49 -32.76
N GLY A 171 -33.60 -5.35 -32.48
CA GLY A 171 -34.68 -5.83 -33.35
C GLY A 171 -34.94 -7.34 -33.31
N GLN A 172 -34.07 -8.13 -32.66
CA GLN A 172 -34.29 -9.56 -32.45
C GLN A 172 -34.98 -9.82 -31.11
N LYS A 173 -35.93 -10.76 -31.12
CA LYS A 173 -36.68 -11.19 -29.92
C LYS A 173 -36.08 -12.48 -29.37
N TYR A 174 -35.51 -12.39 -28.18
CA TYR A 174 -34.94 -13.50 -27.42
C TYR A 174 -35.97 -14.00 -26.40
N SER A 175 -36.17 -15.31 -26.37
CA SER A 175 -37.12 -16.02 -25.51
C SER A 175 -36.38 -16.91 -24.50
N LYS A 176 -37.13 -17.53 -23.57
CA LYS A 176 -36.58 -18.42 -22.54
C LYS A 176 -35.51 -19.39 -23.05
N GLY A 177 -34.41 -19.51 -22.32
CA GLY A 177 -33.27 -20.37 -22.65
C GLY A 177 -32.35 -19.87 -23.78
N GLN A 178 -32.73 -18.85 -24.55
CA GLN A 178 -31.88 -18.27 -25.60
C GLN A 178 -30.82 -17.31 -25.01
N THR A 179 -29.69 -17.19 -25.69
CA THR A 179 -28.56 -16.36 -25.26
C THR A 179 -28.44 -15.09 -26.12
N ILE A 180 -28.24 -13.96 -25.47
CA ILE A 180 -27.82 -12.70 -26.08
C ILE A 180 -26.30 -12.59 -25.90
N SER A 181 -25.56 -12.37 -26.99
CA SER A 181 -24.11 -12.14 -26.95
C SER A 181 -23.80 -10.70 -27.33
N VAL A 182 -22.92 -10.04 -26.56
CA VAL A 182 -22.51 -8.65 -26.80
C VAL A 182 -21.05 -8.45 -26.41
N ILE A 183 -20.32 -7.64 -27.18
CA ILE A 183 -19.00 -7.15 -26.78
C ILE A 183 -19.18 -5.80 -26.11
N LEU A 184 -18.73 -5.68 -24.86
CA LEU A 184 -18.66 -4.43 -24.10
C LEU A 184 -17.21 -3.93 -24.09
N ASN A 185 -17.03 -2.65 -24.35
CA ASN A 185 -15.78 -1.96 -24.01
C ASN A 185 -15.92 -1.35 -22.60
N ARG A 186 -14.82 -0.86 -22.02
CA ARG A 186 -14.82 -0.26 -20.68
C ARG A 186 -15.82 0.90 -20.61
N PHE A 187 -16.69 0.93 -19.60
CA PHE A 187 -17.81 1.89 -19.46
C PHE A 187 -18.95 1.77 -20.49
N ASP A 188 -18.97 0.74 -21.36
CA ASP A 188 -20.18 0.36 -22.09
C ASP A 188 -21.09 -0.46 -21.16
N ALA A 189 -22.39 -0.20 -21.19
CA ALA A 189 -23.42 -0.95 -20.49
C ALA A 189 -24.44 -1.55 -21.47
N ILE A 190 -24.79 -2.81 -21.31
CA ILE A 190 -26.01 -3.41 -21.90
C ILE A 190 -27.10 -3.44 -20.85
N HIS A 191 -28.30 -2.98 -21.21
CA HIS A 191 -29.46 -2.91 -20.34
C HIS A 191 -30.65 -3.56 -21.03
N LEU A 192 -31.29 -4.51 -20.36
CA LEU A 192 -32.34 -5.36 -20.92
C LEU A 192 -33.61 -5.28 -20.06
N GLN A 193 -34.77 -5.17 -20.70
CA GLN A 193 -36.07 -5.11 -20.03
C GLN A 193 -37.01 -6.21 -20.50
N SER A 194 -37.86 -6.69 -19.58
CA SER A 194 -38.86 -7.72 -19.84
C SER A 194 -40.19 -7.42 -19.13
N THR A 195 -41.30 -7.93 -19.66
CA THR A 195 -42.61 -7.95 -18.97
C THR A 195 -42.82 -9.21 -18.14
N GLY A 196 -41.97 -10.22 -18.26
CA GLY A 196 -41.96 -11.41 -17.41
C GLY A 196 -40.75 -11.44 -16.48
N ASP A 197 -40.62 -12.48 -15.68
CA ASP A 197 -39.50 -12.64 -14.73
C ASP A 197 -38.18 -12.77 -15.51
N LEU A 198 -37.12 -12.11 -15.02
CA LEU A 198 -35.73 -12.28 -15.47
C LEU A 198 -34.87 -12.99 -14.42
N THR A 199 -35.45 -13.40 -13.29
CA THR A 199 -34.74 -14.17 -12.27
C THR A 199 -34.16 -15.46 -12.84
N GLY A 200 -32.89 -15.72 -12.57
CA GLY A 200 -32.16 -16.87 -13.12
C GLY A 200 -31.58 -16.62 -14.52
N ALA A 201 -31.61 -15.39 -15.05
CA ALA A 201 -30.84 -15.04 -16.25
C ALA A 201 -29.35 -15.15 -15.92
N ARG A 202 -28.66 -16.12 -16.53
CA ARG A 202 -27.22 -16.35 -16.31
C ARG A 202 -26.41 -15.39 -17.17
N ILE A 203 -25.56 -14.60 -16.53
CA ILE A 203 -24.60 -13.70 -17.15
C ILE A 203 -23.24 -14.39 -17.02
N THR A 204 -22.55 -14.64 -18.13
CA THR A 204 -21.16 -15.12 -18.14
C THR A 204 -20.31 -14.25 -19.06
N SER A 205 -19.02 -14.09 -18.75
CA SER A 205 -18.10 -13.27 -19.54
C SER A 205 -16.68 -13.84 -19.57
N ASP A 206 -15.79 -13.27 -20.38
CA ASP A 206 -14.37 -13.67 -20.49
C ASP A 206 -13.42 -12.81 -19.63
N LYS A 207 -13.94 -11.75 -19.00
CA LYS A 207 -13.27 -10.80 -18.11
C LYS A 207 -14.30 -10.27 -17.11
N PRO A 208 -13.89 -9.74 -15.96
CA PRO A 208 -14.83 -9.19 -14.99
C PRO A 208 -15.82 -8.14 -15.55
N VAL A 209 -17.02 -8.11 -15.00
CA VAL A 209 -18.09 -7.15 -15.34
C VAL A 209 -18.82 -6.70 -14.08
N SER A 210 -19.41 -5.50 -14.10
CA SER A 210 -20.33 -5.06 -13.05
C SER A 210 -21.76 -5.38 -13.47
N ALA A 211 -22.52 -6.11 -12.66
CA ALA A 211 -23.86 -6.56 -12.99
C ALA A 211 -24.90 -6.04 -11.99
N PHE A 212 -26.09 -5.70 -12.49
CA PHE A 212 -27.21 -5.20 -11.69
C PHE A 212 -28.52 -5.85 -12.17
N SER A 213 -29.50 -6.01 -11.30
CA SER A 213 -30.87 -6.38 -11.73
C SER A 213 -31.93 -5.92 -10.75
N GLY A 214 -33.19 -5.99 -11.18
CA GLY A 214 -34.35 -5.64 -10.37
C GLY A 214 -35.55 -5.24 -11.22
N ASN A 215 -36.22 -4.14 -10.88
CA ASN A 215 -37.47 -3.73 -11.50
C ASN A 215 -37.56 -2.22 -11.70
N MET A 216 -38.01 -1.80 -12.89
CA MET A 216 -38.17 -0.38 -13.26
C MET A 216 -39.01 0.39 -12.23
N LYS A 217 -40.17 -0.21 -11.91
CA LYS A 217 -41.09 0.16 -10.85
C LYS A 217 -42.06 -1.01 -10.66
N THR A 218 -42.26 -1.48 -9.43
CA THR A 218 -43.18 -2.57 -9.11
C THR A 218 -43.81 -2.44 -7.73
N ASN A 219 -45.06 -2.88 -7.58
CA ASN A 219 -45.58 -3.30 -6.28
C ASN A 219 -45.20 -4.76 -6.02
N THR A 220 -45.15 -5.15 -4.75
CA THR A 220 -44.76 -6.48 -4.28
C THR A 220 -45.79 -7.00 -3.28
N GLY A 221 -46.30 -8.21 -3.51
CA GLY A 221 -47.42 -8.79 -2.76
C GLY A 221 -48.76 -8.13 -3.09
N SER A 222 -49.61 -7.96 -2.06
CA SER A 222 -50.97 -7.41 -2.19
C SER A 222 -51.08 -5.92 -1.87
N GLY A 223 -49.99 -5.26 -1.51
CA GLY A 223 -49.97 -3.82 -1.24
C GLY A 223 -50.02 -2.97 -2.51
N SER A 224 -50.36 -1.69 -2.34
CA SER A 224 -50.63 -0.76 -3.46
C SER A 224 -49.47 0.19 -3.77
N SER A 225 -48.55 0.41 -2.84
CA SER A 225 -47.36 1.23 -3.11
C SER A 225 -46.38 0.51 -4.03
N GLN A 226 -45.57 1.28 -4.76
CA GLN A 226 -44.80 0.80 -5.91
C GLN A 226 -43.46 1.50 -5.94
N ASP A 227 -42.39 0.74 -5.96
CA ASP A 227 -41.04 1.30 -5.95
C ASP A 227 -40.15 0.74 -7.05
N HIS A 228 -39.02 1.41 -7.32
CA HIS A 228 -37.91 0.83 -8.05
C HIS A 228 -37.34 -0.34 -7.23
N LEU A 229 -36.66 -1.30 -7.86
CA LEU A 229 -35.86 -2.31 -7.16
C LEU A 229 -34.53 -2.42 -7.88
N VAL A 230 -33.41 -2.33 -7.15
CA VAL A 230 -32.06 -2.50 -7.71
C VAL A 230 -31.10 -3.02 -6.65
N GLU A 231 -30.25 -3.96 -7.04
CA GLU A 231 -29.01 -4.27 -6.31
C GLU A 231 -27.87 -4.44 -7.32
N GLN A 232 -26.63 -4.16 -6.90
CA GLN A 232 -25.44 -4.63 -7.61
C GLN A 232 -25.23 -6.10 -7.22
N LEU A 233 -25.16 -6.97 -8.21
CA LEU A 233 -25.11 -8.41 -8.00
C LEU A 233 -23.73 -8.84 -7.50
N THR A 234 -23.70 -9.73 -6.51
CA THR A 234 -22.46 -10.39 -6.10
C THR A 234 -22.10 -11.52 -7.08
N PRO A 235 -20.80 -11.72 -7.38
CA PRO A 235 -20.36 -12.80 -8.24
C PRO A 235 -20.73 -14.18 -7.70
N VAL A 236 -20.96 -15.16 -8.58
CA VAL A 236 -21.30 -16.53 -8.16
C VAL A 236 -20.23 -17.16 -7.26
N ASN A 237 -18.95 -16.83 -7.46
CA ASN A 237 -17.86 -17.37 -6.64
C ASN A 237 -17.79 -16.81 -5.20
N THR A 238 -18.61 -15.82 -4.84
CA THR A 238 -18.71 -15.30 -3.44
C THR A 238 -19.99 -15.76 -2.73
N TRP A 239 -20.81 -16.60 -3.36
CA TRP A 239 -22.07 -17.09 -2.78
C TRP A 239 -21.82 -18.18 -1.72
N GLY A 240 -22.60 -18.18 -0.65
CA GLY A 240 -22.44 -19.11 0.47
C GLY A 240 -23.62 -20.07 0.65
N LYS A 241 -23.57 -20.82 1.76
CA LYS A 241 -24.52 -21.91 2.05
C LYS A 241 -25.38 -21.66 3.30
N ARG A 242 -24.93 -20.83 4.23
CA ARG A 242 -25.61 -20.55 5.51
C ARG A 242 -26.09 -19.10 5.53
N PHE A 243 -27.34 -18.85 5.89
CA PHE A 243 -27.90 -17.49 5.97
C PHE A 243 -28.79 -17.34 7.20
N ALA A 244 -28.79 -16.14 7.78
CA ALA A 244 -29.70 -15.74 8.84
C ALA A 244 -30.52 -14.53 8.40
N THR A 245 -31.81 -14.52 8.74
CA THR A 245 -32.74 -13.47 8.31
C THR A 245 -33.28 -12.65 9.50
N VAL A 246 -33.16 -11.33 9.41
CA VAL A 246 -33.78 -10.38 10.35
C VAL A 246 -35.04 -9.79 9.71
N PRO A 247 -36.20 -9.79 10.39
CA PRO A 247 -37.39 -9.15 9.85
C PRO A 247 -37.28 -7.63 9.71
N THR A 248 -37.93 -7.08 8.68
CA THR A 248 -38.03 -5.64 8.46
C THR A 248 -38.69 -4.92 9.67
N PRO A 249 -38.05 -3.91 10.28
CA PRO A 249 -38.55 -3.23 11.48
C PRO A 249 -39.93 -2.56 11.32
N ALA A 250 -40.71 -2.59 12.40
CA ALA A 250 -42.03 -1.94 12.52
C ALA A 250 -43.06 -2.36 11.46
N ARG A 251 -43.19 -3.68 11.24
CA ARG A 251 -44.07 -4.31 10.23
C ARG A 251 -44.89 -5.45 10.83
N THR A 252 -46.15 -5.59 10.42
CA THR A 252 -47.08 -6.69 10.78
C THR A 252 -47.20 -7.73 9.66
N ILE A 253 -46.90 -7.34 8.42
CA ILE A 253 -46.63 -8.26 7.32
C ILE A 253 -45.12 -8.47 7.18
N GLY A 254 -44.67 -9.72 7.07
CA GLY A 254 -43.29 -10.00 6.68
C GLY A 254 -43.11 -10.00 5.17
N ASP A 255 -41.90 -10.27 4.72
CA ASP A 255 -41.46 -9.96 3.36
C ASP A 255 -41.26 -11.22 2.50
N TYR A 256 -40.85 -11.04 1.24
CA TYR A 256 -40.51 -12.16 0.37
C TYR A 256 -39.02 -12.45 0.43
N TYR A 257 -38.67 -13.73 0.36
CA TYR A 257 -37.29 -14.21 0.26
C TYR A 257 -37.18 -15.03 -1.02
N LYS A 258 -36.27 -14.64 -1.92
CA LYS A 258 -36.05 -15.28 -3.21
C LYS A 258 -34.68 -15.97 -3.21
N PHE A 259 -34.70 -17.26 -3.52
CA PHE A 259 -33.58 -18.19 -3.48
C PHE A 259 -33.25 -18.56 -4.92
N ILE A 260 -31.97 -18.51 -5.31
CA ILE A 260 -31.49 -18.86 -6.66
C ILE A 260 -30.29 -19.79 -6.54
N SER A 261 -30.24 -20.88 -7.31
CA SER A 261 -29.17 -21.88 -7.23
C SER A 261 -27.98 -21.58 -8.14
N SER A 262 -26.76 -21.79 -7.62
CA SER A 262 -25.53 -21.81 -8.45
C SER A 262 -25.31 -23.13 -9.18
N GLU A 263 -26.17 -24.13 -8.96
CA GLU A 263 -25.99 -25.51 -9.45
C GLU A 263 -27.34 -26.23 -9.67
N ASP A 264 -27.31 -27.35 -10.41
CA ASP A 264 -28.43 -28.27 -10.51
C ASP A 264 -28.67 -29.02 -9.18
N SER A 265 -29.95 -29.31 -8.89
CA SER A 265 -30.39 -30.11 -7.73
C SER A 265 -29.91 -29.61 -6.36
N THR A 266 -29.92 -28.29 -6.13
CA THR A 266 -29.60 -27.69 -4.83
C THR A 266 -30.74 -27.89 -3.84
N GLN A 267 -30.43 -28.46 -2.68
CA GLN A 267 -31.37 -28.69 -1.58
C GLN A 267 -31.30 -27.54 -0.58
N VAL A 268 -32.40 -26.83 -0.39
CA VAL A 268 -32.51 -25.74 0.60
C VAL A 268 -33.39 -26.19 1.77
N THR A 269 -32.91 -25.98 2.98
CA THR A 269 -33.66 -26.14 4.24
C THR A 269 -33.76 -24.79 4.92
N TYR A 270 -34.93 -24.47 5.48
CA TYR A 270 -35.10 -23.28 6.31
C TYR A 270 -35.87 -23.60 7.59
N LYS A 271 -35.40 -23.01 8.68
CA LYS A 271 -35.97 -23.11 10.01
C LYS A 271 -36.38 -21.72 10.46
N CYS A 272 -37.64 -21.52 10.83
CA CYS A 272 -38.14 -20.23 11.30
C CYS A 272 -38.73 -20.34 12.70
N ASN A 273 -38.28 -19.48 13.61
CA ASN A 273 -38.84 -19.30 14.95
C ASN A 273 -40.01 -18.33 14.87
N LYS A 274 -41.22 -18.79 15.24
CA LYS A 274 -42.42 -17.96 15.36
C LYS A 274 -42.91 -18.00 16.81
N ASN A 275 -42.62 -16.96 17.58
CA ASN A 275 -43.01 -16.83 19.00
C ASN A 275 -42.64 -18.07 19.85
N GLY A 276 -41.45 -18.66 19.63
CA GLY A 276 -40.98 -19.85 20.33
C GLY A 276 -41.35 -21.19 19.68
N GLN A 277 -42.17 -21.20 18.61
CA GLN A 277 -42.42 -22.39 17.81
C GLN A 277 -41.49 -22.42 16.60
N ILE A 278 -40.59 -23.40 16.54
CA ILE A 278 -39.69 -23.62 15.40
C ILE A 278 -40.42 -24.46 14.33
N SER A 279 -40.38 -23.99 13.09
CA SER A 279 -40.87 -24.72 11.93
C SER A 279 -39.72 -25.00 10.95
N THR A 280 -39.53 -26.27 10.58
CA THR A 280 -38.51 -26.72 9.62
C THR A 280 -39.18 -27.11 8.32
N ASN A 281 -38.67 -26.61 7.19
CA ASN A 281 -39.18 -26.89 5.85
C ASN A 281 -38.00 -27.05 4.89
N SER A 282 -38.20 -27.76 3.78
CA SER A 282 -37.18 -27.89 2.73
C SER A 282 -37.79 -27.92 1.33
N PHE A 283 -36.99 -27.60 0.33
CA PHE A 283 -37.34 -27.66 -1.09
C PHE A 283 -36.09 -27.83 -1.96
N THR A 284 -36.31 -28.25 -3.21
CA THR A 284 -35.26 -28.41 -4.23
C THR A 284 -35.33 -27.27 -5.23
N LEU A 285 -34.18 -26.68 -5.57
CA LEU A 285 -33.97 -25.91 -6.79
C LEU A 285 -33.39 -26.86 -7.84
N SER A 286 -34.17 -27.15 -8.88
CA SER A 286 -33.96 -28.34 -9.70
C SER A 286 -32.81 -28.20 -10.70
N THR A 287 -32.61 -26.99 -11.23
CA THR A 287 -31.58 -26.68 -12.24
C THR A 287 -30.76 -25.46 -11.85
N LEU A 288 -29.62 -25.26 -12.50
CA LEU A 288 -28.81 -24.05 -12.46
C LEU A 288 -29.66 -22.79 -12.73
N GLY A 289 -29.63 -21.81 -11.82
CA GLY A 289 -30.44 -20.60 -11.89
C GLY A 289 -31.94 -20.82 -11.69
N ASP A 290 -32.38 -21.99 -11.23
CA ASP A 290 -33.75 -22.19 -10.76
C ASP A 290 -34.01 -21.35 -9.51
N GLN A 291 -35.27 -21.00 -9.28
CA GLN A 291 -35.64 -20.04 -8.24
C GLN A 291 -36.89 -20.43 -7.46
N LYS A 292 -36.88 -20.08 -6.18
CA LYS A 292 -38.03 -20.17 -5.29
C LYS A 292 -38.26 -18.83 -4.60
N GLN A 293 -39.51 -18.40 -4.52
CA GLN A 293 -39.92 -17.29 -3.67
C GLN A 293 -40.78 -17.81 -2.51
N LEU A 294 -40.42 -17.43 -1.29
CA LEU A 294 -41.16 -17.74 -0.06
C LEU A 294 -41.61 -16.45 0.62
N SER A 295 -42.69 -16.53 1.41
CA SER A 295 -43.16 -15.44 2.26
C SER A 295 -42.86 -15.78 3.71
N ILE A 296 -42.01 -15.01 4.36
CA ILE A 296 -41.71 -15.12 5.80
C ILE A 296 -42.53 -14.04 6.53
N ASN A 297 -42.89 -14.25 7.80
CA ASN A 297 -43.67 -13.29 8.59
C ASN A 297 -42.76 -12.30 9.34
N SER A 298 -43.24 -11.10 9.67
CA SER A 298 -42.40 -10.02 10.23
C SER A 298 -41.92 -10.23 11.67
N ASN A 299 -42.32 -11.33 12.31
CA ASN A 299 -41.83 -11.73 13.63
C ASN A 299 -40.98 -13.02 13.57
N ASN A 300 -40.67 -13.52 12.36
CA ASN A 300 -39.95 -14.77 12.17
C ASN A 300 -38.47 -14.54 11.90
N TYR A 301 -37.62 -14.85 12.87
CA TYR A 301 -36.19 -15.02 12.65
C TYR A 301 -35.95 -16.42 12.10
N CYS A 302 -35.14 -16.54 11.04
CA CYS A 302 -34.94 -17.80 10.35
C CYS A 302 -33.46 -18.08 10.09
N TYR A 303 -33.10 -19.36 10.20
CA TYR A 303 -31.85 -19.92 9.72
C TYR A 303 -32.12 -20.68 8.42
N ILE A 304 -31.29 -20.48 7.42
CA ILE A 304 -31.39 -21.07 6.09
C ILE A 304 -30.06 -21.78 5.81
N THR A 305 -30.15 -23.02 5.34
CA THR A 305 -28.99 -23.79 4.88
C THR A 305 -29.25 -24.37 3.49
N ALA A 306 -28.20 -24.48 2.69
CA ALA A 306 -28.18 -25.22 1.43
C ALA A 306 -27.00 -26.19 1.38
N ASP A 307 -27.13 -27.29 0.63
CA ASP A 307 -26.03 -28.22 0.38
C ASP A 307 -24.98 -27.64 -0.60
N LYS A 308 -25.45 -26.78 -1.51
CA LYS A 308 -24.70 -26.07 -2.54
C LYS A 308 -24.93 -24.56 -2.43
N PRO A 309 -24.02 -23.71 -2.93
CA PRO A 309 -24.17 -22.26 -2.78
C PRO A 309 -25.43 -21.71 -3.45
N ILE A 310 -25.99 -20.67 -2.84
CA ILE A 310 -27.20 -20.00 -3.34
C ILE A 310 -27.06 -18.48 -3.22
N PHE A 311 -27.87 -17.76 -4.00
CA PHE A 311 -28.11 -16.34 -3.81
C PHE A 311 -29.45 -16.14 -3.11
N LEU A 312 -29.45 -15.35 -2.04
CA LEU A 312 -30.62 -15.06 -1.23
C LEU A 312 -30.89 -13.56 -1.21
N VAL A 313 -32.11 -13.18 -1.57
CA VAL A 313 -32.55 -11.79 -1.65
C VAL A 313 -33.86 -11.60 -0.91
N MET A 314 -33.91 -10.60 -0.04
CA MET A 314 -35.16 -10.13 0.57
C MET A 314 -35.79 -9.07 -0.33
N ILE A 315 -37.10 -9.18 -0.54
CA ILE A 315 -37.92 -8.20 -1.27
C ILE A 315 -39.01 -7.72 -0.31
N VAL A 316 -38.87 -6.48 0.16
CA VAL A 316 -39.81 -5.83 1.08
C VAL A 316 -41.16 -5.70 0.39
N LYS A 317 -42.25 -6.03 1.10
CA LYS A 317 -43.61 -5.95 0.56
C LYS A 317 -44.17 -4.53 0.51
N SER A 318 -44.94 -4.21 -0.53
CA SER A 318 -45.70 -2.98 -0.63
C SER A 318 -46.59 -2.73 0.59
N GLN A 319 -46.82 -1.44 0.87
CA GLN A 319 -47.70 -0.96 1.92
C GLN A 319 -49.10 -1.57 1.81
N THR A 320 -49.54 -2.25 2.88
CA THR A 320 -50.91 -2.77 3.04
C THR A 320 -51.78 -1.93 3.97
N SER A 321 -51.19 -1.08 4.82
CA SER A 321 -51.91 -0.20 5.74
C SER A 321 -51.21 1.17 5.87
N SER A 322 -51.98 2.24 6.10
CA SER A 322 -51.43 3.59 6.32
C SER A 322 -50.57 3.69 7.59
N SER A 323 -50.78 2.80 8.57
CA SER A 323 -49.98 2.64 9.78
C SER A 323 -48.60 2.02 9.55
N GLU A 324 -48.35 1.41 8.39
CA GLU A 324 -47.12 0.68 8.08
C GLU A 324 -46.52 1.14 6.75
N PRO A 325 -46.11 2.43 6.63
CA PRO A 325 -45.48 2.92 5.42
C PRO A 325 -44.15 2.21 5.19
N ALA A 326 -44.15 1.31 4.22
CA ALA A 326 -42.96 0.93 3.47
C ALA A 326 -43.38 0.63 2.03
N ASP A 327 -42.62 1.20 1.12
CA ASP A 327 -42.69 0.89 -0.28
C ASP A 327 -41.71 -0.27 -0.55
N PRO A 328 -41.86 -0.99 -1.68
CA PRO A 328 -40.94 -2.06 -2.03
C PRO A 328 -39.47 -1.63 -1.99
N ALA A 329 -38.59 -2.55 -1.58
CA ALA A 329 -37.14 -2.40 -1.65
C ALA A 329 -36.53 -3.80 -1.78
N MET A 330 -35.34 -3.89 -2.36
CA MET A 330 -34.61 -5.15 -2.52
C MET A 330 -33.33 -5.12 -1.70
N LEU A 331 -33.00 -6.23 -1.03
CA LEU A 331 -31.78 -6.36 -0.25
C LEU A 331 -31.13 -7.71 -0.50
N ILE A 332 -29.85 -7.74 -0.85
CA ILE A 332 -29.04 -8.96 -0.77
C ILE A 332 -28.93 -9.38 0.70
N ILE A 333 -29.23 -10.64 0.99
CA ILE A 333 -28.92 -11.25 2.29
C ILE A 333 -27.57 -11.94 2.14
N PRO A 334 -26.48 -11.40 2.72
CA PRO A 334 -25.19 -12.05 2.62
C PRO A 334 -25.22 -13.39 3.37
N PRO A 335 -24.50 -14.40 2.86
CA PRO A 335 -24.25 -15.61 3.62
C PRO A 335 -23.43 -15.28 4.88
N ILE A 336 -23.53 -16.13 5.91
CA ILE A 336 -22.83 -15.94 7.19
C ILE A 336 -21.32 -15.97 6.99
N GLU A 337 -20.86 -16.76 6.01
CA GLU A 337 -19.48 -16.84 5.52
C GLU A 337 -18.93 -15.49 4.98
N GLN A 338 -19.78 -14.49 4.71
CA GLN A 338 -19.38 -13.16 4.20
C GLN A 338 -19.53 -12.03 5.25
N TYR A 339 -19.82 -12.38 6.50
CA TYR A 339 -19.91 -11.44 7.61
C TYR A 339 -18.52 -10.85 7.93
N ALA A 340 -18.51 -9.64 8.51
CA ALA A 340 -17.27 -8.92 8.82
C ALA A 340 -17.27 -8.41 10.26
N ALA A 341 -16.10 -8.04 10.79
CA ALA A 341 -15.96 -7.45 12.11
C ALA A 341 -16.14 -5.92 12.13
N ASP A 342 -16.19 -5.25 10.97
CA ASP A 342 -16.61 -3.84 10.86
C ASP A 342 -17.27 -3.49 9.52
N TYR A 343 -18.18 -2.52 9.59
CA TYR A 343 -18.87 -1.92 8.47
C TYR A 343 -18.83 -0.40 8.57
N THR A 344 -18.50 0.26 7.45
CA THR A 344 -18.65 1.70 7.29
C THR A 344 -19.69 1.97 6.22
N PHE A 345 -20.79 2.62 6.59
CA PHE A 345 -21.92 2.89 5.70
C PHE A 345 -22.45 4.31 5.88
N THR A 346 -23.39 4.70 5.02
CA THR A 346 -24.12 5.97 5.10
C THR A 346 -25.61 5.74 4.95
N THR A 347 -26.40 6.58 5.61
CA THR A 347 -27.84 6.67 5.38
C THR A 347 -28.14 7.74 4.32
N PRO A 348 -28.89 7.43 3.25
CA PRO A 348 -29.39 8.41 2.29
C PRO A 348 -30.27 9.50 2.92
N LYS A 349 -30.39 10.64 2.23
CA LYS A 349 -31.25 11.75 2.64
C LYS A 349 -32.57 11.76 1.88
N TYR A 350 -33.69 11.83 2.59
CA TYR A 350 -35.03 11.81 1.98
C TYR A 350 -35.33 13.10 1.22
N THR A 351 -36.04 12.98 0.09
CA THR A 351 -36.36 14.07 -0.85
C THR A 351 -37.11 15.25 -0.22
N ALA A 352 -37.91 14.98 0.83
CA ALA A 352 -38.84 15.94 1.41
C ALA A 352 -38.91 15.85 2.96
N GLY A 353 -37.79 15.56 3.62
CA GLY A 353 -37.70 15.37 5.07
C GLY A 353 -36.52 14.47 5.45
N SER A 354 -36.75 13.51 6.36
CA SER A 354 -35.79 12.47 6.76
C SER A 354 -36.39 11.07 6.62
N TYR A 355 -35.55 10.07 6.34
CA TYR A 355 -35.91 8.65 6.51
C TYR A 355 -35.88 8.27 8.01
N GLU A 356 -36.67 7.27 8.39
CA GLU A 356 -36.43 6.49 9.61
C GLU A 356 -35.50 5.33 9.24
N ASN A 357 -34.23 5.42 9.65
CA ASN A 357 -33.16 4.50 9.26
C ASN A 357 -32.92 3.42 10.33
N PHE A 358 -32.74 2.18 9.88
CA PHE A 358 -32.46 1.04 10.73
C PHE A 358 -31.24 0.29 10.24
N PHE A 359 -30.32 0.01 11.16
CA PHE A 359 -29.27 -0.97 10.98
C PHE A 359 -29.76 -2.29 11.58
N LEU A 360 -30.05 -3.26 10.71
CA LEU A 360 -30.37 -4.64 11.09
C LEU A 360 -29.04 -5.40 11.22
N PHE A 361 -28.97 -6.36 12.15
CA PHE A 361 -27.75 -7.12 12.37
C PHE A 361 -28.01 -8.57 12.79
N VAL A 362 -27.03 -9.43 12.54
CA VAL A 362 -26.94 -10.80 13.07
C VAL A 362 -25.55 -11.01 13.65
N VAL A 363 -25.46 -11.43 14.91
CA VAL A 363 -24.18 -11.65 15.61
C VAL A 363 -24.25 -12.93 16.45
N ASN A 364 -23.11 -13.54 16.77
CA ASN A 364 -23.04 -14.59 17.78
C ASN A 364 -23.53 -14.04 19.14
N LYS A 365 -24.31 -14.86 19.87
CA LYS A 365 -24.90 -14.53 21.17
C LYS A 365 -23.87 -14.25 22.25
N ALA A 366 -22.67 -14.83 22.15
CA ALA A 366 -21.53 -14.53 23.01
C ALA A 366 -20.97 -13.12 22.73
N ASP A 367 -20.81 -12.78 21.45
CA ASP A 367 -20.04 -11.62 21.00
C ASP A 367 -20.81 -10.29 21.00
N LYS A 368 -22.15 -10.33 21.05
CA LYS A 368 -23.01 -9.12 21.03
C LYS A 368 -22.60 -7.97 21.96
N SER A 369 -21.85 -8.24 23.05
CA SER A 369 -21.37 -7.22 23.99
C SER A 369 -20.20 -6.37 23.46
N GLY A 370 -19.42 -6.89 22.51
CA GLY A 370 -18.31 -6.19 21.88
C GLY A 370 -18.72 -5.25 20.75
N LEU A 371 -19.98 -5.29 20.28
CA LEU A 371 -20.49 -4.35 19.29
C LEU A 371 -20.34 -2.88 19.75
N LYS A 372 -19.99 -2.01 18.80
CA LYS A 372 -19.80 -0.56 18.95
C LYS A 372 -20.44 0.17 17.77
N LEU A 373 -21.08 1.30 18.05
CA LEU A 373 -21.64 2.21 17.06
C LEU A 373 -20.86 3.53 17.11
N ASN A 374 -20.29 3.95 15.98
CA ASN A 374 -19.48 5.15 15.83
C ASN A 374 -18.33 5.22 16.86
N GLY A 375 -17.71 4.06 17.14
CA GLY A 375 -16.68 3.87 18.17
C GLY A 375 -17.20 3.84 19.63
N GLY A 376 -18.42 4.30 19.90
CA GLY A 376 -19.07 4.26 21.21
C GLY A 376 -19.81 2.95 21.49
N SER A 377 -20.42 2.85 22.68
CA SER A 377 -21.25 1.69 23.06
C SER A 377 -22.44 1.50 22.12
N PHE A 378 -22.75 0.24 21.78
CA PHE A 378 -24.01 -0.10 21.10
C PHE A 378 -25.23 0.28 21.97
N PRO A 379 -26.40 0.64 21.38
CA PRO A 379 -27.56 1.08 22.15
C PRO A 379 -28.02 0.07 23.22
N ALA A 380 -28.10 0.50 24.47
CA ALA A 380 -28.37 -0.39 25.61
C ALA A 380 -29.77 -1.03 25.61
N ASN A 381 -30.72 -0.43 24.87
CA ASN A 381 -32.08 -0.91 24.68
C ASN A 381 -32.26 -1.82 23.44
N THR A 382 -31.16 -2.27 22.82
CA THR A 382 -31.21 -3.19 21.67
C THR A 382 -31.88 -4.50 22.06
N ALA A 383 -32.91 -4.90 21.31
CA ALA A 383 -33.53 -6.21 21.45
C ALA A 383 -32.78 -7.24 20.60
N TYR A 384 -32.54 -8.43 21.17
CA TYR A 384 -31.87 -9.55 20.54
C TYR A 384 -32.82 -10.75 20.55
N TYR A 385 -32.99 -11.40 19.39
CA TYR A 385 -33.89 -12.53 19.21
C TYR A 385 -33.11 -13.74 18.67
N ASP A 386 -33.33 -14.91 19.28
CA ASP A 386 -32.63 -16.14 18.91
C ASP A 386 -33.02 -16.63 17.51
N ILE A 387 -32.01 -16.88 16.66
CA ILE A 387 -32.15 -17.51 15.36
C ILE A 387 -32.16 -19.05 15.59
N PRO A 388 -33.17 -19.77 15.08
CA PRO A 388 -33.44 -21.16 15.49
C PRO A 388 -32.30 -22.12 15.11
N ASP A 389 -31.97 -23.01 16.04
CA ASP A 389 -30.92 -24.04 15.94
C ASP A 389 -29.52 -23.47 15.59
N THR A 390 -29.20 -22.29 16.12
CA THR A 390 -27.88 -21.63 16.03
C THR A 390 -27.56 -20.87 17.32
N ASP A 391 -26.30 -20.52 17.54
CA ASP A 391 -25.88 -19.55 18.57
C ASP A 391 -25.96 -18.08 18.08
N LEU A 392 -26.66 -17.81 16.98
CA LEU A 392 -26.84 -16.47 16.43
C LEU A 392 -28.06 -15.77 17.04
N VAL A 393 -27.93 -14.46 17.25
CA VAL A 393 -29.02 -13.56 17.58
C VAL A 393 -29.16 -12.47 16.53
N GLY A 394 -30.41 -12.22 16.11
CA GLY A 394 -30.76 -11.13 15.21
C GLY A 394 -31.40 -9.95 15.95
N GLY A 395 -31.27 -8.76 15.40
CA GLY A 395 -31.91 -7.56 15.93
C GLY A 395 -31.76 -6.35 15.02
N TYR A 396 -32.18 -5.18 15.50
CA TYR A 396 -31.98 -3.92 14.79
C TYR A 396 -31.84 -2.75 15.77
N ILE A 397 -31.22 -1.68 15.30
CA ILE A 397 -31.17 -0.37 15.97
C ILE A 397 -31.57 0.73 15.00
N SER A 398 -32.15 1.82 15.53
CA SER A 398 -32.31 3.04 14.75
C SER A 398 -30.98 3.80 14.67
N VAL A 399 -30.65 4.31 13.49
CA VAL A 399 -29.46 5.13 13.23
C VAL A 399 -29.88 6.50 12.66
N SER A 400 -29.04 7.51 12.76
CA SER A 400 -29.39 8.87 12.30
C SER A 400 -29.20 9.02 10.79
N GLU A 401 -29.37 10.24 10.28
CA GLU A 401 -28.84 10.62 8.96
C GLU A 401 -27.31 10.83 9.06
N GLY A 402 -26.53 10.39 8.07
CA GLY A 402 -25.08 10.59 7.97
C GLY A 402 -24.23 9.31 7.86
N SER A 403 -22.92 9.45 8.08
CA SER A 403 -21.99 8.30 8.08
C SER A 403 -22.06 7.56 9.41
N HIS A 404 -22.03 6.23 9.34
CA HIS A 404 -21.95 5.38 10.51
C HIS A 404 -20.88 4.30 10.36
N THR A 405 -20.26 3.95 11.49
CA THR A 405 -19.44 2.75 11.61
C THR A 405 -20.06 1.84 12.65
N VAL A 406 -20.27 0.58 12.30
CA VAL A 406 -20.57 -0.47 13.29
C VAL A 406 -19.39 -1.42 13.27
N ARG A 407 -18.81 -1.70 14.43
CA ARG A 407 -17.65 -2.59 14.56
C ARG A 407 -17.74 -3.43 15.81
N HIS A 408 -17.09 -4.57 15.81
CA HIS A 408 -16.83 -5.35 17.00
C HIS A 408 -15.51 -4.90 17.67
N THR A 409 -15.29 -5.25 18.95
CA THR A 409 -14.04 -4.95 19.67
C THR A 409 -12.94 -5.98 19.45
N SER A 410 -13.32 -7.21 19.11
CA SER A 410 -12.43 -8.25 18.61
C SER A 410 -12.56 -8.33 17.08
N PRO A 411 -11.46 -8.36 16.30
CA PRO A 411 -11.51 -8.40 14.83
C PRO A 411 -11.93 -9.76 14.27
N ILE A 412 -11.89 -10.82 15.09
CA ILE A 412 -12.27 -12.19 14.70
C ILE A 412 -13.76 -12.48 14.90
N SER A 413 -14.47 -11.71 15.75
CA SER A 413 -15.91 -11.89 15.93
C SER A 413 -16.70 -11.14 14.86
N ILE A 414 -17.13 -11.89 13.85
CA ILE A 414 -17.90 -11.39 12.71
C ILE A 414 -19.40 -11.24 13.01
N PHE A 415 -20.04 -10.31 12.31
CA PHE A 415 -21.50 -10.12 12.33
C PHE A 415 -21.98 -9.66 10.95
N GLY A 416 -23.25 -9.90 10.64
CA GLY A 416 -23.90 -9.42 9.42
C GLY A 416 -24.54 -8.06 9.64
N GLY A 417 -24.49 -7.19 8.64
CA GLY A 417 -25.08 -5.85 8.68
C GLY A 417 -25.93 -5.52 7.44
N PHE A 418 -27.10 -4.93 7.67
CA PHE A 418 -28.04 -4.53 6.61
C PHE A 418 -28.61 -3.16 6.93
N LEU A 419 -28.81 -2.32 5.91
CA LEU A 419 -29.44 -1.02 6.06
C LEU A 419 -30.83 -1.05 5.42
N TYR A 420 -31.81 -0.56 6.17
CA TYR A 420 -33.17 -0.37 5.71
C TYR A 420 -33.67 0.99 6.17
N GLY A 421 -34.17 1.81 5.26
CA GLY A 421 -34.74 3.11 5.60
C GLY A 421 -36.10 3.30 4.94
N LYS A 422 -37.05 3.85 5.71
CA LYS A 422 -38.42 4.11 5.23
C LYS A 422 -38.80 5.58 5.44
N ALA A 423 -39.55 6.13 4.49
CA ALA A 423 -40.15 7.44 4.54
C ALA A 423 -41.57 7.38 3.94
N ASN A 424 -42.26 8.52 3.90
CA ASN A 424 -43.58 8.60 3.27
C ASN A 424 -43.48 8.40 1.75
N LYS A 425 -43.76 7.17 1.29
CA LYS A 425 -43.70 6.74 -0.12
C LYS A 425 -42.30 6.69 -0.74
N GLU A 426 -41.26 6.54 0.06
CA GLU A 426 -39.90 6.25 -0.41
C GLU A 426 -39.30 5.25 0.59
N THR A 427 -38.82 4.10 0.14
CA THR A 427 -38.06 3.13 0.95
C THR A 427 -36.74 2.81 0.26
N TYR A 428 -35.71 2.44 1.00
CA TYR A 428 -34.49 1.89 0.41
C TYR A 428 -34.02 0.70 1.25
N GLY A 429 -33.29 -0.21 0.63
CA GLY A 429 -32.53 -1.24 1.34
C GLY A 429 -31.23 -1.57 0.63
N PHE A 430 -30.23 -2.05 1.38
CA PHE A 430 -29.02 -2.70 0.85
C PHE A 430 -28.25 -3.38 1.98
N THR A 431 -27.35 -4.32 1.64
CA THR A 431 -26.36 -4.85 2.60
C THR A 431 -25.28 -3.80 2.91
N THR A 432 -24.87 -3.64 4.17
CA THR A 432 -23.91 -2.58 4.53
C THR A 432 -22.49 -2.89 4.09
N GLY A 433 -22.17 -4.17 3.86
CA GLY A 433 -20.87 -4.63 3.41
C GLY A 433 -20.74 -6.15 3.47
N MET A 434 -19.69 -6.68 2.84
CA MET A 434 -19.36 -8.11 2.76
C MET A 434 -17.84 -8.26 2.63
N ARG A 435 -17.28 -9.38 3.13
CA ARG A 435 -15.88 -9.77 2.88
C ARG A 435 -15.59 -10.14 1.41
N MET A 436 -16.59 -10.33 0.56
CA MET A 436 -16.44 -10.65 -0.87
C MET A 436 -15.45 -11.79 -1.22
N ALA A 437 -15.11 -12.66 -0.25
CA ALA A 437 -14.16 -13.75 -0.43
C ALA A 437 -14.72 -14.84 -1.35
N LYS A 438 -13.85 -15.61 -2.00
CA LYS A 438 -14.24 -16.55 -3.07
C LYS A 438 -14.66 -17.94 -2.56
N ILE A 439 -15.55 -17.95 -1.57
CA ILE A 439 -16.07 -19.13 -0.85
C ILE A 439 -16.85 -20.15 -1.72
N ASN A 440 -17.21 -19.79 -2.96
CA ASN A 440 -17.73 -20.72 -3.98
C ASN A 440 -16.73 -20.83 -5.14
N SER A 441 -15.50 -21.18 -4.78
CA SER A 441 -14.46 -21.63 -5.70
C SER A 441 -13.74 -22.83 -5.07
N ILE A 442 -12.81 -23.44 -5.80
CA ILE A 442 -11.93 -24.45 -5.20
C ILE A 442 -10.96 -23.68 -4.30
N CYS A 443 -11.12 -23.80 -2.98
CA CYS A 443 -10.10 -23.33 -2.05
C CYS A 443 -8.81 -24.13 -2.27
N VAL A 444 -7.69 -23.43 -2.22
CA VAL A 444 -6.34 -23.98 -2.34
C VAL A 444 -5.55 -23.41 -1.17
N PRO A 445 -4.99 -24.25 -0.27
CA PRO A 445 -4.28 -23.74 0.89
C PRO A 445 -3.11 -22.83 0.49
N THR A 446 -2.96 -21.73 1.21
CA THR A 446 -1.97 -20.67 0.96
C THR A 446 -1.20 -20.35 2.24
N PRO A 447 0.02 -19.78 2.15
CA PRO A 447 0.73 -19.35 3.35
C PRO A 447 -0.01 -18.20 4.03
N THR A 448 -0.23 -18.29 5.34
CA THR A 448 -0.99 -17.32 6.11
C THR A 448 -0.49 -15.88 5.94
N VAL A 449 -1.39 -14.94 5.63
CA VAL A 449 -1.08 -13.50 5.54
C VAL A 449 -2.07 -12.70 6.38
N VAL A 450 -1.55 -11.83 7.25
CA VAL A 450 -2.38 -11.10 8.23
C VAL A 450 -3.38 -10.15 7.55
N GLY A 451 -4.68 -10.46 7.62
CA GLY A 451 -5.76 -9.64 7.12
C GLY A 451 -5.84 -9.61 5.60
N ASP A 452 -5.62 -10.75 4.94
CA ASP A 452 -5.70 -10.87 3.48
C ASP A 452 -7.11 -11.23 2.96
N GLY A 453 -8.06 -11.55 3.85
CA GLY A 453 -9.44 -11.90 3.50
C GLY A 453 -9.58 -13.17 2.65
N ILE A 454 -8.59 -14.06 2.69
CA ILE A 454 -8.58 -15.37 2.06
C ILE A 454 -8.79 -16.43 3.15
N ASP A 455 -9.46 -17.51 2.77
CA ASP A 455 -9.51 -18.78 3.50
C ASP A 455 -8.16 -19.50 3.21
N ASN A 456 -7.17 -19.31 4.09
CA ASN A 456 -5.79 -19.74 3.84
C ASN A 456 -5.61 -21.27 4.02
N ASP A 457 -6.43 -21.94 4.82
CA ASP A 457 -6.27 -23.37 5.15
C ASP A 457 -7.36 -24.30 4.52
N CYS A 458 -8.48 -23.74 4.05
CA CYS A 458 -9.64 -24.40 3.44
C CYS A 458 -10.64 -25.09 4.39
N ASP A 459 -10.77 -24.64 5.64
CA ASP A 459 -11.84 -25.06 6.55
C ASP A 459 -13.21 -24.40 6.21
N GLY A 460 -13.20 -23.21 5.59
CA GLY A 460 -14.38 -22.41 5.22
C GLY A 460 -14.69 -21.22 6.14
N LEU A 461 -13.75 -20.85 7.00
CA LEU A 461 -13.62 -19.57 7.70
C LEU A 461 -12.61 -18.68 6.95
N ILE A 462 -12.39 -17.48 7.47
CA ILE A 462 -11.59 -16.40 6.85
C ILE A 462 -11.19 -15.44 7.98
N ASP A 463 -9.90 -15.09 8.12
CA ASP A 463 -9.43 -14.10 9.10
C ASP A 463 -10.07 -14.33 10.51
N GLU A 464 -10.06 -15.56 11.03
CA GLU A 464 -10.65 -15.95 12.33
C GLU A 464 -9.66 -16.00 13.50
N GLU A 465 -8.36 -15.88 13.24
CA GLU A 465 -7.32 -16.05 14.25
C GLU A 465 -6.63 -14.76 14.68
N LEU A 466 -6.17 -14.70 15.94
CA LEU A 466 -5.48 -13.53 16.50
C LEU A 466 -3.97 -13.76 16.58
N CYS A 467 -3.29 -13.74 15.44
CA CYS A 467 -1.83 -13.92 15.31
C CYS A 467 -0.97 -12.76 15.85
N THR A 468 -1.22 -12.33 17.09
CA THR A 468 -0.42 -11.33 17.81
C THR A 468 0.65 -12.01 18.66
N THR A 469 1.75 -11.31 18.96
CA THR A 469 2.83 -11.84 19.81
C THR A 469 2.32 -12.24 21.21
N GLU A 470 1.31 -11.53 21.73
CA GLU A 470 0.67 -11.82 23.01
C GLU A 470 -0.24 -13.07 22.99
N ASN A 471 -0.69 -13.51 21.82
CA ASN A 471 -1.68 -14.58 21.64
C ASN A 471 -1.11 -15.78 20.85
N LYS A 472 0.22 -15.91 20.87
CA LYS A 472 0.96 -16.89 20.07
C LYS A 472 0.61 -18.35 20.45
N ASN A 473 0.41 -19.22 19.44
CA ASN A 473 -0.02 -20.62 19.54
C ASN A 473 -1.26 -20.81 20.43
N LYS A 474 -2.25 -19.94 20.25
CA LYS A 474 -3.59 -20.12 20.80
C LYS A 474 -4.53 -20.43 19.64
N ASP A 475 -5.36 -21.43 19.87
CA ASP A 475 -6.57 -21.79 19.15
C ASP A 475 -7.72 -20.94 19.75
N ASP A 476 -8.15 -19.90 19.04
CA ASP A 476 -9.17 -18.93 19.44
C ASP A 476 -10.59 -19.32 19.02
N ASP A 477 -10.73 -20.10 17.94
CA ASP A 477 -12.03 -20.48 17.36
C ASP A 477 -12.48 -21.91 17.75
N GLY A 478 -11.53 -22.82 18.05
CA GLY A 478 -11.73 -24.17 18.53
C GLY A 478 -11.59 -25.29 17.49
N ASP A 479 -11.03 -25.03 16.30
CA ASP A 479 -10.88 -26.03 15.23
C ASP A 479 -9.77 -27.08 15.54
N GLY A 480 -8.74 -26.68 16.28
CA GLY A 480 -7.61 -27.50 16.74
C GLY A 480 -6.26 -27.22 16.05
N VAL A 481 -6.17 -26.21 15.21
CA VAL A 481 -4.93 -25.64 14.66
C VAL A 481 -4.60 -24.33 15.44
N SER A 482 -3.58 -23.56 15.05
CA SER A 482 -3.23 -22.27 15.69
C SER A 482 -2.23 -21.48 14.83
N GLU A 483 -2.47 -20.19 14.61
CA GLU A 483 -1.69 -19.25 13.76
C GLU A 483 -1.94 -19.38 12.23
N GLU A 484 -3.09 -19.92 11.86
CA GLU A 484 -3.74 -19.80 10.54
C GLU A 484 -4.48 -18.47 10.42
N ASP A 485 -5.11 -18.24 9.26
CA ASP A 485 -6.10 -17.19 8.94
C ASP A 485 -6.09 -15.94 9.84
N CYS A 486 -4.96 -15.24 9.80
CA CYS A 486 -4.60 -14.25 10.80
C CYS A 486 -5.36 -12.93 10.63
N ALA A 487 -6.40 -12.68 11.40
CA ALA A 487 -7.16 -11.42 11.36
C ALA A 487 -6.30 -10.17 11.60
N LYS A 488 -6.60 -9.10 10.85
CA LYS A 488 -6.02 -7.76 11.10
C LYS A 488 -6.35 -7.28 12.53
N PRO A 489 -5.35 -7.02 13.40
CA PRO A 489 -5.60 -6.61 14.79
C PRO A 489 -6.41 -5.30 14.89
N PRO A 490 -7.13 -5.07 16.00
CA PRO A 490 -8.04 -3.92 16.10
C PRO A 490 -7.28 -2.59 16.09
N PRO A 491 -7.87 -1.52 15.52
CA PRO A 491 -7.20 -0.21 15.40
C PRO A 491 -6.72 0.38 16.73
N ILE A 492 -5.39 0.58 16.84
CA ILE A 492 -4.75 1.24 17.99
C ILE A 492 -4.67 2.73 17.67
N ASN A 493 -5.62 3.50 18.20
CA ASN A 493 -5.61 4.95 18.11
C ASN A 493 -4.37 5.53 18.76
N GLY A 494 -3.72 6.49 18.09
CA GLY A 494 -2.63 7.24 18.70
C GLY A 494 -3.13 8.16 19.81
N ALA A 495 -2.35 8.26 20.88
CA ALA A 495 -2.53 9.31 21.87
C ALA A 495 -1.24 10.12 22.08
N TRP A 496 -1.45 11.39 22.44
CA TRP A 496 -0.38 12.33 22.68
C TRP A 496 0.45 11.90 23.89
N THR A 497 1.77 12.06 23.81
CA THR A 497 2.59 12.19 25.02
C THR A 497 2.12 13.40 25.83
N ASP A 498 2.46 13.43 27.12
CA ASP A 498 2.45 14.67 27.87
C ASP A 498 3.25 15.76 27.14
N TRP A 499 2.87 17.01 27.39
CA TRP A 499 3.64 18.15 26.92
C TRP A 499 5.01 18.16 27.59
N ALA A 500 6.07 18.33 26.79
CA ALA A 500 7.39 18.65 27.31
C ALA A 500 7.35 19.93 28.19
N SER A 501 8.33 20.07 29.08
CA SER A 501 8.57 21.31 29.81
C SER A 501 8.71 22.50 28.84
N TRP A 502 8.26 23.68 29.26
CA TRP A 502 8.47 24.89 28.48
C TRP A 502 9.97 25.15 28.29
N GLY A 503 10.39 25.38 27.04
CA GLY A 503 11.75 25.81 26.71
C GLY A 503 12.03 27.24 27.19
N SER A 504 13.29 27.66 27.05
CA SER A 504 13.72 29.02 27.36
C SER A 504 12.94 30.08 26.57
N CYS A 505 12.81 31.28 27.13
CA CYS A 505 12.29 32.43 26.38
C CYS A 505 13.21 32.75 25.19
N SER A 506 12.64 32.98 24.01
CA SER A 506 13.39 33.33 22.79
C SER A 506 14.15 34.67 22.87
N VAL A 507 13.93 35.45 23.93
CA VAL A 507 14.68 36.67 24.24
C VAL A 507 15.15 36.62 25.71
N SER A 508 16.45 36.81 25.93
CA SER A 508 17.10 36.63 27.24
C SER A 508 17.37 37.94 28.01
N CYS A 509 17.38 39.10 27.34
CA CYS A 509 17.53 40.42 27.94
C CYS A 509 16.73 41.49 27.17
N ASN A 510 16.61 42.69 27.73
CA ASN A 510 15.73 43.81 27.33
C ASN A 510 14.26 43.66 27.80
N PRO A 511 13.87 44.32 28.91
CA PRO A 511 12.48 44.31 29.42
C PRO A 511 11.42 44.90 28.50
N SER A 512 11.81 45.62 27.44
CA SER A 512 10.91 46.14 26.42
C SER A 512 10.71 45.19 25.23
N ALA A 513 11.41 44.04 25.21
CA ALA A 513 11.28 43.02 24.18
C ALA A 513 10.34 41.87 24.64
N SER A 514 9.48 41.41 23.73
CA SER A 514 8.69 40.20 23.95
C SER A 514 9.32 39.01 23.25
N GLY A 515 9.60 37.95 24.01
CA GLY A 515 9.91 36.63 23.48
C GLY A 515 8.73 35.67 23.61
N THR A 516 8.97 34.43 23.21
CA THR A 516 8.09 33.29 23.42
C THR A 516 8.86 32.13 24.01
N TYR A 517 8.24 31.40 24.94
CA TYR A 517 8.66 30.05 25.29
C TYR A 517 7.77 29.05 24.54
N THR A 518 8.34 27.92 24.14
CA THR A 518 7.69 26.90 23.32
C THR A 518 7.84 25.53 23.97
N ARG A 519 6.82 24.67 23.84
CA ARG A 519 6.84 23.27 24.23
C ARG A 519 6.23 22.39 23.15
N ILE A 520 6.61 21.11 23.14
CA ILE A 520 6.21 20.13 22.13
C ILE A 520 5.63 18.86 22.75
N ARG A 521 4.90 18.08 21.96
CA ARG A 521 4.42 16.73 22.27
C ARG A 521 4.38 15.87 21.00
N THR A 522 4.40 14.55 21.15
CA THR A 522 4.43 13.61 20.01
C THR A 522 3.29 12.60 20.08
N CYS A 523 2.83 12.09 18.94
CA CYS A 523 1.72 11.13 18.84
C CYS A 523 2.25 9.70 18.98
N THR A 524 2.72 9.33 20.17
CA THR A 524 3.51 8.11 20.40
C THR A 524 3.15 7.36 21.69
N ASN A 525 2.13 7.77 22.44
CA ASN A 525 1.74 7.16 23.71
C ASN A 525 0.26 6.70 23.77
N PRO A 526 -0.16 5.67 23.00
CA PRO A 526 0.64 4.91 22.04
C PRO A 526 0.73 5.60 20.68
N ALA A 527 1.60 5.09 19.80
CA ALA A 527 1.61 5.49 18.39
C ALA A 527 0.44 4.80 17.64
N PRO A 528 -0.18 5.47 16.64
CA PRO A 528 -1.19 4.85 15.79
C PRO A 528 -0.71 3.55 15.13
N LYS A 529 -1.51 2.48 15.18
CA LYS A 529 -1.31 1.22 14.45
C LYS A 529 -2.63 0.66 13.94
N TYR A 530 -2.57 -0.23 12.94
CA TYR A 530 -3.70 -0.97 12.39
C TYR A 530 -4.90 -0.05 12.02
N ASP A 531 -4.63 1.02 11.26
CA ASP A 531 -5.59 2.06 10.86
C ASP A 531 -6.16 2.93 12.00
N GLY A 532 -5.59 2.86 13.21
CA GLY A 532 -5.98 3.70 14.34
C GLY A 532 -5.83 5.20 14.08
N THR A 533 -6.67 6.01 14.72
CA THR A 533 -6.72 7.47 14.51
C THR A 533 -5.38 8.14 14.83
N GLN A 534 -4.92 9.04 13.94
CA GLN A 534 -3.88 10.00 14.28
C GLN A 534 -4.33 10.94 15.41
N CYS A 535 -3.39 11.43 16.21
CA CYS A 535 -3.71 12.29 17.34
C CYS A 535 -4.23 13.66 16.88
N VAL A 536 -5.41 14.06 17.34
CA VAL A 536 -6.02 15.36 16.98
C VAL A 536 -5.41 16.50 17.81
N GLY A 537 -4.96 17.57 17.14
CA GLY A 537 -4.46 18.80 17.75
C GLY A 537 -3.03 19.18 17.34
N VAL A 538 -2.50 20.27 17.89
CA VAL A 538 -1.16 20.77 17.56
C VAL A 538 -0.05 19.99 18.27
N THR A 539 1.09 19.83 17.60
CA THR A 539 2.34 19.22 18.11
C THR A 539 3.22 20.20 18.90
N SER A 540 3.03 21.50 18.68
CA SER A 540 3.79 22.59 19.29
C SER A 540 2.83 23.62 19.89
N GLN A 541 3.19 24.19 21.04
CA GLN A 541 2.48 25.29 21.69
C GLN A 541 3.50 26.35 22.11
N SER A 542 3.18 27.63 21.88
CA SER A 542 3.98 28.78 22.32
C SER A 542 3.16 29.70 23.21
N SER A 543 3.84 30.42 24.10
CA SER A 543 3.24 31.48 24.94
C SER A 543 4.29 32.56 25.23
N SER A 544 3.83 33.78 25.54
CA SER A 544 4.68 34.96 25.64
C SER A 544 5.50 35.05 26.92
N CYS A 545 6.65 35.71 26.83
CA CYS A 545 7.53 36.02 27.94
C CYS A 545 8.25 37.37 27.72
N SER A 546 8.64 38.01 28.82
CA SER A 546 9.46 39.23 28.80
C SER A 546 10.61 39.06 29.79
N PRO A 547 11.88 39.21 29.37
CA PRO A 547 13.02 39.07 30.27
C PRO A 547 13.12 40.26 31.22
N THR A 548 13.54 40.02 32.47
CA THR A 548 13.63 41.06 33.51
C THR A 548 14.97 41.79 33.56
N ILE A 549 15.92 41.44 32.68
CA ILE A 549 17.32 41.86 32.74
C ILE A 549 17.63 42.78 31.55
N TYR A 550 18.26 43.94 31.79
CA TYR A 550 18.74 44.85 30.74
C TYR A 550 20.03 44.31 30.09
N CYS A 551 20.17 44.47 28.77
CA CYS A 551 21.35 44.00 28.04
C CYS A 551 22.59 44.89 28.32
N PRO A 552 23.82 44.34 28.25
CA PRO A 552 25.07 45.11 28.38
C PRO A 552 25.21 46.25 27.36
N ILE A 553 25.82 47.36 27.79
CA ILE A 553 26.15 48.52 26.95
C ILE A 553 27.66 48.78 27.05
N ASP A 554 28.39 48.46 25.99
CA ASP A 554 29.83 48.70 25.88
C ASP A 554 30.15 50.18 25.68
N GLY A 555 31.22 50.68 26.31
CA GLY A 555 31.61 52.08 26.21
C GLY A 555 32.46 52.41 24.99
N ASN A 556 32.34 53.65 24.52
CA ASN A 556 33.19 54.19 23.45
C ASN A 556 33.87 55.51 23.84
N TRP A 557 35.03 55.76 23.23
CA TRP A 557 35.87 56.92 23.54
C TRP A 557 35.23 58.23 23.09
N GLY A 558 35.17 59.21 24.00
CA GLY A 558 34.87 60.60 23.67
C GLY A 558 36.03 61.31 22.96
N SER A 559 35.78 62.58 22.58
CA SER A 559 36.74 63.43 21.88
C SER A 559 38.00 63.73 22.70
N TRP A 560 39.13 63.91 22.01
CA TRP A 560 40.41 64.33 22.61
C TRP A 560 40.41 65.80 23.02
N GLY A 561 41.03 66.10 24.17
CA GLY A 561 41.38 67.47 24.58
C GLY A 561 42.62 68.03 23.87
N SER A 562 43.03 69.24 24.26
CA SER A 562 44.19 69.95 23.72
C SER A 562 45.53 69.45 24.30
N TYR A 563 46.63 69.71 23.59
CA TYR A 563 48.00 69.40 24.05
C TYR A 563 48.52 70.41 25.08
N GLY A 564 49.19 69.93 26.13
CA GLY A 564 49.84 70.75 27.17
C GLY A 564 51.24 71.30 26.79
N SER A 565 51.92 71.93 27.74
CA SER A 565 53.27 72.50 27.58
C SER A 565 54.35 71.43 27.34
N CYS A 566 55.49 71.81 26.75
CA CYS A 566 56.64 70.92 26.55
C CYS A 566 57.27 70.51 27.89
N SER A 567 57.63 69.23 28.05
CA SER A 567 58.07 68.65 29.33
C SER A 567 59.50 69.01 29.77
N VAL A 568 60.32 69.65 28.92
CA VAL A 568 61.72 70.00 29.22
C VAL A 568 62.10 71.40 28.73
N THR A 569 63.19 71.96 29.25
CA THR A 569 63.73 73.29 28.90
C THR A 569 65.04 73.27 28.11
N CYS A 570 65.69 72.12 27.98
CA CYS A 570 66.80 71.85 27.05
C CYS A 570 66.72 70.38 26.57
N ALA A 571 67.42 70.04 25.48
CA ALA A 571 67.21 68.78 24.74
C ALA A 571 65.75 68.58 24.26
N THR A 572 65.34 67.33 24.02
CA THR A 572 64.05 66.96 23.44
C THR A 572 63.07 66.46 24.52
N GLY A 573 61.86 67.01 24.56
CA GLY A 573 60.76 66.60 25.44
C GLY A 573 59.43 66.51 24.70
N ASP A 574 58.32 66.47 25.43
CA ASP A 574 57.00 66.07 24.90
C ASP A 574 55.85 66.99 25.40
N GLN A 575 54.76 67.05 24.61
CA GLN A 575 53.46 67.65 24.90
C GLN A 575 52.38 66.56 24.88
N THR A 576 51.49 66.50 25.89
CA THR A 576 50.50 65.41 26.04
C THR A 576 49.05 65.92 26.01
N LYS A 577 48.10 65.08 25.56
CA LYS A 577 46.63 65.30 25.60
C LYS A 577 45.87 64.03 26.02
N THR A 578 44.63 64.16 26.51
CA THR A 578 43.81 63.04 27.01
C THR A 578 42.37 62.99 26.47
N ARG A 579 41.67 61.86 26.64
CA ARG A 579 40.23 61.65 26.37
C ARG A 579 39.59 60.67 27.38
N SER A 580 38.27 60.70 27.51
CA SER A 580 37.51 59.88 28.46
C SER A 580 36.62 58.83 27.77
N CYS A 581 36.35 57.72 28.43
CA CYS A 581 35.47 56.64 27.95
C CYS A 581 34.01 56.93 28.36
N ASN A 582 33.28 57.69 27.53
CA ASN A 582 31.98 58.27 27.93
C ASN A 582 30.99 58.51 26.77
N ASN A 583 31.18 57.92 25.59
CA ASN A 583 30.30 58.14 24.43
C ASN A 583 29.95 56.85 23.66
N PRO A 584 29.09 55.97 24.21
CA PRO A 584 28.44 56.07 25.51
C PRO A 584 29.35 55.62 26.67
N THR A 585 28.92 55.87 27.90
CA THR A 585 29.54 55.31 29.11
C THR A 585 29.14 53.83 29.25
N PRO A 586 30.06 52.92 29.61
CA PRO A 586 29.72 51.52 29.85
C PRO A 586 28.63 51.35 30.92
N ALA A 587 27.65 50.48 30.68
CA ALA A 587 26.57 50.15 31.61
C ALA A 587 26.14 48.68 31.50
N HIS A 588 25.42 48.18 32.51
CA HIS A 588 24.88 46.80 32.54
C HIS A 588 25.92 45.69 32.27
N ASN A 589 27.13 45.84 32.81
CA ASN A 589 28.30 44.96 32.59
C ASN A 589 28.89 44.98 31.17
N GLY A 590 28.65 46.03 30.38
CA GLY A 590 29.36 46.24 29.12
C GLY A 590 30.84 46.61 29.29
N ASN A 591 31.61 46.37 28.24
CA ASN A 591 33.07 46.50 28.22
C ASN A 591 33.55 47.96 28.34
N GLN A 592 34.73 48.14 28.93
CA GLN A 592 35.44 49.42 28.96
C GLN A 592 36.12 49.70 27.60
N CYS A 593 36.37 50.97 27.29
CA CYS A 593 36.96 51.36 26.02
C CYS A 593 38.41 50.84 25.83
N SER A 594 38.68 50.16 24.72
CA SER A 594 39.99 49.62 24.39
C SER A 594 40.95 50.68 23.84
N GLY A 595 42.24 50.62 24.24
CA GLY A 595 43.30 51.53 23.81
C GLY A 595 43.64 52.65 24.82
N SER A 596 44.65 53.47 24.51
CA SER A 596 45.08 54.54 25.43
C SER A 596 44.13 55.75 25.41
N GLY A 597 43.84 56.27 26.61
CA GLY A 597 43.19 57.57 26.83
C GLY A 597 44.13 58.77 26.77
N THR A 598 45.43 58.55 26.46
CA THR A 598 46.50 59.57 26.48
C THR A 598 47.36 59.50 25.21
N SER A 599 47.76 60.66 24.65
CA SER A 599 48.57 60.79 23.43
C SER A 599 49.63 61.91 23.57
N SER A 600 50.86 61.66 23.10
CA SER A 600 52.03 62.56 23.25
C SER A 600 52.65 62.94 21.90
N LYS A 601 53.35 64.09 21.83
CA LYS A 601 54.15 64.54 20.67
C LYS A 601 55.35 65.41 21.09
N THR A 602 56.38 65.48 20.26
CA THR A 602 57.74 65.86 20.69
C THR A 602 58.15 67.32 20.33
N CYS A 603 59.08 67.92 21.11
CA CYS A 603 59.60 69.30 21.03
C CYS A 603 61.11 69.38 21.42
N THR A 604 61.96 70.26 20.85
CA THR A 604 63.45 70.16 20.94
C THR A 604 64.21 71.49 21.18
N MET A 605 65.31 71.42 21.96
CA MET A 605 66.28 72.48 22.33
C MET A 605 67.74 71.93 22.40
N VAL A 606 68.78 72.78 22.57
CA VAL A 606 70.25 72.50 22.34
C VAL A 606 70.97 71.64 23.43
N ALA A 607 72.18 71.12 23.18
CA ALA A 607 72.80 69.89 23.77
C ALA A 607 74.24 69.98 24.39
N CYS A 608 74.66 68.90 25.10
CA CYS A 608 75.99 68.63 25.72
C CYS A 608 76.40 67.11 25.63
N PRO A 609 77.68 66.68 25.79
CA PRO A 609 78.20 65.28 25.61
C PRO A 609 78.64 64.56 26.95
N VAL A 610 79.28 63.37 27.08
CA VAL A 610 79.94 62.34 26.18
C VAL A 610 79.79 60.88 26.73
N ASN A 611 80.02 59.85 25.88
CA ASN A 611 79.62 58.40 25.88
C ASN A 611 80.28 57.28 26.80
N VAL A 612 79.57 56.25 27.36
CA VAL A 612 80.09 54.87 27.71
C VAL A 612 79.05 53.71 27.51
N ASP A 613 79.28 52.79 26.56
CA ASP A 613 78.30 51.74 26.17
C ASP A 613 78.25 50.50 27.10
N GLY A 614 77.10 49.79 27.15
CA GLY A 614 76.88 48.65 28.06
C GLY A 614 76.76 47.26 27.40
N GLN A 615 76.94 46.21 28.20
CA GLN A 615 76.93 44.80 27.77
C GLN A 615 76.03 43.91 28.65
N TRP A 616 75.46 42.86 28.06
CA TRP A 616 74.52 41.95 28.72
C TRP A 616 75.19 41.13 29.82
N GLY A 617 74.57 41.08 30.99
CA GLY A 617 74.87 40.11 32.03
C GLY A 617 74.36 38.70 31.70
N SER A 618 74.68 37.76 32.59
CA SER A 618 74.24 36.37 32.49
C SER A 618 72.71 36.24 32.49
N TRP A 619 72.19 35.31 31.70
CA TRP A 619 70.78 34.93 31.78
C TRP A 619 70.42 34.33 33.14
N ALA A 620 69.26 34.69 33.68
CA ALA A 620 68.68 33.99 34.83
C ALA A 620 68.29 32.56 34.48
N SER A 621 68.12 31.73 35.52
CA SER A 621 67.51 30.40 35.41
C SER A 621 66.13 30.47 34.76
N TRP A 622 65.77 29.44 33.99
CA TRP A 622 64.41 29.26 33.49
C TRP A 622 63.41 29.08 34.64
N GLY A 623 62.18 29.54 34.42
CA GLY A 623 61.07 29.45 35.37
C GLY A 623 60.39 28.08 35.40
N GLY A 624 59.15 28.08 35.90
CA GLY A 624 58.27 26.91 35.88
C GLY A 624 57.37 26.93 34.65
N CYS A 625 57.29 25.81 33.93
CA CYS A 625 56.40 25.64 32.78
C CYS A 625 54.93 25.97 33.14
N SER A 626 54.28 26.83 32.35
CA SER A 626 52.97 27.46 32.63
C SER A 626 51.76 26.51 32.71
N VAL A 627 51.93 25.23 32.41
CA VAL A 627 50.89 24.18 32.48
C VAL A 627 51.37 22.96 33.25
N THR A 628 50.43 22.12 33.74
CA THR A 628 50.73 20.84 34.42
C THR A 628 50.70 19.63 33.47
N CYS A 629 49.95 19.71 32.37
CA CYS A 629 49.95 18.73 31.27
C CYS A 629 49.82 19.46 29.91
N ALA A 630 50.20 18.79 28.82
CA ALA A 630 50.31 19.34 27.45
C ALA A 630 51.36 20.47 27.27
N SER A 631 51.27 21.21 26.16
CA SER A 631 52.23 22.23 25.73
C SER A 631 52.01 23.56 26.45
N GLY A 632 53.01 24.02 27.20
CA GLY A 632 53.07 25.35 27.78
C GLY A 632 54.32 26.11 27.34
N THR A 633 54.60 27.20 28.04
CA THR A 633 55.79 28.04 27.85
C THR A 633 56.52 28.24 29.16
N ASP A 634 57.84 28.42 29.05
CA ASP A 634 58.77 28.68 30.15
C ASP A 634 59.63 29.87 29.71
N THR A 635 59.87 30.82 30.63
CA THR A 635 60.49 32.12 30.36
C THR A 635 61.70 32.36 31.25
N ARG A 636 62.68 33.09 30.73
CA ARG A 636 63.82 33.63 31.49
C ARG A 636 64.14 35.05 31.05
N GLN A 637 64.83 35.79 31.92
CA GLN A 637 65.21 37.19 31.68
C GLN A 637 66.71 37.38 31.91
N ARG A 638 67.29 38.43 31.32
CA ARG A 638 68.65 38.91 31.61
C ARG A 638 68.64 40.42 31.83
N GLN A 639 69.68 40.96 32.46
CA GLN A 639 69.83 42.40 32.66
C GLN A 639 71.08 42.94 31.96
N CYS A 640 71.06 44.22 31.60
CA CYS A 640 72.12 44.92 30.87
C CYS A 640 73.05 45.62 31.87
N ASP A 641 73.89 44.84 32.55
CA ASP A 641 74.59 45.27 33.77
C ASP A 641 76.11 44.96 33.81
N SER A 642 76.66 44.31 32.78
CA SER A 642 77.99 43.68 32.85
C SER A 642 78.93 44.10 31.70
N PRO A 643 79.33 45.39 31.57
CA PRO A 643 78.98 46.51 32.45
C PRO A 643 77.69 47.23 32.00
N ALA A 644 77.02 47.90 32.93
CA ALA A 644 75.88 48.77 32.63
C ALA A 644 76.32 50.00 31.79
N PRO A 645 75.49 50.50 30.86
CA PRO A 645 75.81 51.73 30.12
C PRO A 645 75.93 52.91 31.08
N GLN A 646 76.98 53.71 30.92
CA GLN A 646 77.20 54.94 31.69
C GLN A 646 77.35 56.13 30.75
N HIS A 647 77.19 57.34 31.27
CA HIS A 647 77.31 58.58 30.50
C HIS A 647 76.72 58.47 29.08
N ASN A 648 75.44 58.11 28.96
CA ASN A 648 74.67 58.19 27.71
C ASN A 648 75.07 57.17 26.59
N GLY A 649 75.85 56.11 26.91
CA GLY A 649 76.23 55.09 25.92
C GLY A 649 75.11 54.11 25.58
N GLN A 650 75.31 53.34 24.52
CA GLN A 650 74.30 52.44 23.96
C GLN A 650 73.91 51.34 24.95
N SER A 651 72.59 51.18 25.13
CA SER A 651 71.99 50.03 25.81
C SER A 651 72.20 48.75 25.01
N CYS A 652 72.27 47.63 25.72
CA CYS A 652 72.46 46.32 25.13
C CYS A 652 71.36 45.98 24.11
N SER A 653 71.74 45.57 22.90
CA SER A 653 70.78 45.23 21.84
C SER A 653 70.34 43.76 21.91
N GLY A 654 69.04 43.51 21.67
CA GLY A 654 68.39 42.20 21.74
C GLY A 654 67.24 42.14 22.76
N SER A 655 66.46 41.06 22.75
CA SER A 655 65.36 40.87 23.71
C SER A 655 65.88 40.72 25.14
N VAL A 656 65.13 41.28 26.10
CA VAL A 656 65.33 41.15 27.55
C VAL A 656 64.80 39.79 28.04
N ASP A 657 63.77 39.30 27.36
CA ASP A 657 63.05 38.06 27.66
C ASP A 657 63.32 37.01 26.58
N ASP A 658 63.50 35.76 27.02
CA ASP A 658 63.63 34.58 26.16
C ASP A 658 62.56 33.57 26.57
N THR A 659 61.82 33.03 25.59
CA THR A 659 60.67 32.15 25.81
C THR A 659 60.87 30.86 25.03
N LYS A 660 60.85 29.72 25.72
CA LYS A 660 60.87 28.39 25.09
C LYS A 660 59.56 27.67 25.34
N THR A 661 59.16 26.83 24.40
CA THR A 661 58.04 25.90 24.57
C THR A 661 58.47 24.76 25.50
N CYS A 662 57.61 24.40 26.46
CA CYS A 662 57.79 23.26 27.35
C CYS A 662 56.61 22.29 27.18
N THR A 663 56.89 21.06 26.75
CA THR A 663 55.85 20.05 26.55
C THR A 663 55.83 19.10 27.75
N LYS A 664 54.74 19.10 28.52
CA LYS A 664 54.48 18.08 29.54
C LYS A 664 53.59 16.97 28.98
N VAL A 665 53.60 15.82 29.65
CA VAL A 665 52.75 14.66 29.31
C VAL A 665 51.29 15.11 29.19
N ALA A 666 50.56 14.57 28.21
CA ALA A 666 49.17 14.92 27.99
C ALA A 666 48.25 14.42 29.13
N CYS A 667 47.12 15.11 29.30
CA CYS A 667 46.22 14.97 30.45
C CYS A 667 45.40 13.66 30.37
N PRO A 668 44.91 13.10 31.49
CA PRO A 668 44.01 11.94 31.48
C PRO A 668 42.74 12.18 30.67
N VAL A 669 42.48 11.30 29.71
CA VAL A 669 41.27 11.29 28.87
C VAL A 669 40.50 10.03 29.22
N ASN A 670 39.32 10.18 29.83
CA ASN A 670 38.41 9.06 30.05
C ASN A 670 37.81 8.61 28.72
N GLY A 671 37.67 7.30 28.55
CA GLY A 671 37.04 6.71 27.39
C GLY A 671 35.56 7.06 27.30
N ASN A 672 35.10 7.35 26.08
CA ASN A 672 33.68 7.34 25.75
C ASN A 672 33.44 6.40 24.55
N TRP A 673 32.26 5.80 24.54
CA TRP A 673 31.84 4.92 23.47
C TRP A 673 31.82 5.67 22.14
N GLY A 674 32.51 5.10 21.16
CA GLY A 674 32.34 5.45 19.76
C GLY A 674 30.93 5.20 19.27
N THR A 675 30.62 5.78 18.11
CA THR A 675 29.44 5.40 17.37
C THR A 675 29.47 3.89 17.13
N TRP A 676 28.33 3.23 17.34
CA TRP A 676 28.16 1.85 16.92
C TRP A 676 28.57 1.69 15.46
N ALA A 677 29.37 0.66 15.17
CA ALA A 677 29.57 0.22 13.80
C ALA A 677 28.20 -0.09 13.17
N SER A 678 28.17 -0.05 11.83
CA SER A 678 27.08 -0.60 11.06
C SER A 678 26.77 -2.03 11.52
N TRP A 679 25.49 -2.42 11.46
CA TRP A 679 25.12 -3.81 11.65
C TRP A 679 25.82 -4.67 10.58
N ASP A 680 26.45 -5.75 11.01
CA ASP A 680 26.99 -6.78 10.11
C ASP A 680 25.88 -7.28 9.16
N SER A 681 26.26 -7.88 8.03
CA SER A 681 25.33 -8.65 7.21
C SER A 681 24.59 -9.67 8.07
N CYS A 682 23.30 -9.90 7.79
CA CYS A 682 22.52 -10.95 8.46
C CYS A 682 23.29 -12.28 8.39
N SER A 683 23.36 -13.03 9.50
CA SER A 683 24.14 -14.27 9.57
C SER A 683 23.64 -15.38 8.65
N VAL A 684 22.51 -15.17 7.99
CA VAL A 684 21.95 -15.96 6.89
C VAL A 684 21.48 -15.03 5.76
N THR A 685 21.50 -15.51 4.52
CA THR A 685 21.00 -14.77 3.34
C THR A 685 19.49 -14.90 3.14
N CYS A 686 18.83 -15.80 3.89
CA CYS A 686 17.39 -16.06 3.85
C CYS A 686 16.96 -16.71 5.18
N ALA A 687 15.68 -16.61 5.54
CA ALA A 687 15.13 -16.95 6.87
C ALA A 687 15.64 -16.07 8.03
N SER A 688 15.40 -16.49 9.27
CA SER A 688 15.67 -15.73 10.50
C SER A 688 17.12 -15.88 10.97
N GLY A 689 17.91 -14.81 10.84
CA GLY A 689 19.26 -14.71 11.38
C GLY A 689 19.38 -13.69 12.51
N THR A 690 20.63 -13.44 12.89
CA THR A 690 21.03 -12.34 13.76
C THR A 690 22.03 -11.43 13.05
N GLN A 691 21.91 -10.13 13.26
CA GLN A 691 22.96 -9.15 12.97
C GLN A 691 23.63 -8.79 14.29
N ASN A 692 24.95 -8.71 14.28
CA ASN A 692 25.73 -8.12 15.36
C ASN A 692 26.19 -6.72 14.96
N ARG A 693 26.49 -5.89 15.96
CA ARG A 693 27.31 -4.69 15.78
C ARG A 693 28.18 -4.51 17.01
N GLN A 694 29.35 -3.92 16.80
CA GLN A 694 30.26 -3.57 17.88
C GLN A 694 30.49 -2.07 17.91
N ARG A 695 30.85 -1.56 19.09
CA ARG A 695 31.35 -0.20 19.28
C ARG A 695 32.69 -0.28 19.99
N GLN A 696 33.61 0.59 19.60
CA GLN A 696 34.90 0.71 20.26
C GLN A 696 34.84 1.82 21.31
N CYS A 697 35.72 1.76 22.31
CA CYS A 697 35.88 2.82 23.29
C CYS A 697 36.91 3.81 22.73
N ASP A 698 36.50 4.64 21.77
CA ASP A 698 37.41 5.44 20.93
C ASP A 698 36.98 6.90 20.67
N GLN A 699 35.85 7.39 21.22
CA GLN A 699 35.36 8.77 21.02
C GLN A 699 35.20 9.58 22.32
N PRO A 700 36.31 9.99 22.99
CA PRO A 700 37.70 9.62 22.70
C PRO A 700 38.09 8.27 23.34
N ALA A 701 39.20 7.70 22.89
CA ALA A 701 39.81 6.53 23.52
C ALA A 701 40.37 6.87 24.92
N PRO A 702 40.39 5.92 25.88
CA PRO A 702 41.08 6.11 27.14
C PRO A 702 42.57 6.39 26.91
N GLN A 703 43.05 7.55 27.34
CA GLN A 703 44.46 7.93 27.23
C GLN A 703 44.97 8.50 28.56
N HIS A 704 46.28 8.36 28.81
CA HIS A 704 46.97 8.91 29.98
C HIS A 704 46.31 8.56 31.34
N ASN A 705 45.92 7.29 31.50
CA ASN A 705 45.27 6.72 32.70
C ASN A 705 43.83 7.21 32.99
N GLY A 706 43.08 7.65 31.98
CA GLY A 706 41.62 7.79 32.10
C GLY A 706 40.89 6.45 32.23
N GLN A 707 39.65 6.50 32.73
CA GLN A 707 38.80 5.31 32.93
C GLN A 707 38.29 4.73 31.59
N ASP A 708 38.09 3.41 31.56
CA ASP A 708 37.56 2.68 30.40
C ASP A 708 36.01 2.75 30.33
N CYS A 709 35.44 2.43 29.16
CA CYS A 709 34.01 2.59 28.89
C CYS A 709 33.13 1.56 29.63
N GLY A 710 32.07 2.04 30.30
CA GLY A 710 31.10 1.17 30.98
C GLY A 710 29.99 0.64 30.06
N GLY A 711 29.75 -0.67 30.06
CA GLY A 711 28.63 -1.35 29.37
C GLY A 711 29.09 -2.41 28.35
N SER A 712 28.14 -3.05 27.66
CA SER A 712 28.49 -3.97 26.56
C SER A 712 29.05 -3.22 25.36
N ASN A 713 30.12 -3.75 24.77
CA ASN A 713 30.69 -3.28 23.49
C ASN A 713 30.02 -3.93 22.26
N THR A 714 29.12 -4.90 22.47
CA THR A 714 28.45 -5.69 21.42
C THR A 714 26.94 -5.63 21.62
N ASP A 715 26.20 -5.51 20.52
CA ASP A 715 24.74 -5.48 20.46
C ASP A 715 24.26 -6.39 19.31
N THR A 716 23.12 -7.06 19.51
CA THR A 716 22.62 -8.14 18.63
C THR A 716 21.13 -7.99 18.43
N LYS A 717 20.67 -8.03 17.19
CA LYS A 717 19.23 -8.03 16.83
C LYS A 717 18.91 -9.13 15.83
N SER A 718 17.65 -9.57 15.82
CA SER A 718 17.15 -10.48 14.77
C SER A 718 17.02 -9.77 13.43
N CYS A 719 17.27 -10.51 12.35
CA CYS A 719 17.02 -10.10 10.97
C CYS A 719 16.20 -11.18 10.26
N THR A 720 15.12 -10.79 9.61
CA THR A 720 14.31 -11.67 8.76
C THR A 720 14.50 -11.20 7.32
N GLN A 721 15.04 -12.08 6.48
CA GLN A 721 15.18 -11.89 5.04
C GLN A 721 14.17 -12.80 4.31
N ILE A 722 14.04 -12.60 2.99
CA ILE A 722 13.14 -13.35 2.10
C ILE A 722 13.23 -14.87 2.38
N ALA A 723 12.11 -15.58 2.25
CA ALA A 723 12.07 -17.03 2.35
C ALA A 723 13.14 -17.66 1.44
N CYS A 724 13.92 -18.60 1.97
CA CYS A 724 14.90 -19.32 1.15
C CYS A 724 14.18 -19.99 -0.02
N PRO A 725 14.80 -20.07 -1.23
CA PRO A 725 14.38 -21.05 -2.22
C PRO A 725 14.49 -22.42 -1.58
N ILE A 726 13.34 -22.99 -1.22
CA ILE A 726 13.24 -24.36 -0.73
C ILE A 726 13.53 -25.28 -1.90
N ASP A 727 14.38 -26.30 -1.70
CA ASP A 727 14.50 -27.38 -2.68
C ASP A 727 13.13 -28.07 -2.75
N VAL A 728 12.46 -27.93 -3.90
CA VAL A 728 11.13 -28.50 -4.11
C VAL A 728 11.33 -29.90 -4.66
N ASP A 729 11.31 -30.89 -3.79
CA ASP A 729 11.24 -32.29 -4.20
C ASP A 729 9.99 -32.50 -5.07
N GLY A 730 10.18 -33.18 -6.20
CA GLY A 730 9.08 -33.49 -7.11
C GLY A 730 8.07 -34.41 -6.44
N VAL A 731 6.84 -33.94 -6.32
CA VAL A 731 5.72 -34.75 -5.85
C VAL A 731 4.89 -35.20 -7.05
N TRP A 732 4.47 -36.46 -6.97
CA TRP A 732 3.61 -37.07 -7.97
C TRP A 732 2.25 -36.38 -7.96
N GLY A 733 1.88 -35.77 -9.08
CA GLY A 733 0.53 -35.27 -9.29
C GLY A 733 -0.53 -36.36 -9.15
N SER A 734 -1.76 -35.91 -8.93
CA SER A 734 -2.90 -36.79 -8.75
C SER A 734 -2.96 -37.86 -9.85
N TRP A 735 -3.21 -39.11 -9.44
CA TRP A 735 -3.50 -40.16 -10.41
C TRP A 735 -4.76 -39.78 -11.18
N ALA A 736 -4.76 -39.99 -12.50
CA ALA A 736 -5.98 -39.90 -13.30
C ALA A 736 -7.13 -40.66 -12.61
N SER A 737 -8.29 -40.00 -12.49
CA SER A 737 -9.32 -40.36 -11.52
C SER A 737 -10.05 -41.68 -11.87
N TRP A 738 -10.45 -42.43 -10.84
CA TRP A 738 -11.22 -43.65 -10.99
C TRP A 738 -12.71 -43.33 -11.19
N GLY A 739 -13.18 -43.27 -12.43
CA GLY A 739 -14.58 -42.97 -12.73
C GLY A 739 -15.57 -44.08 -12.29
N ARG A 740 -16.84 -43.71 -12.07
CA ARG A 740 -17.95 -44.67 -11.87
C ARG A 740 -19.14 -44.31 -12.79
N LEU A 741 -19.35 -45.16 -13.80
CA LEU A 741 -20.61 -45.41 -14.54
C LEU A 741 -21.49 -44.21 -14.97
N GLN A 742 -21.34 -43.70 -16.20
CA GLN A 742 -22.22 -44.05 -17.35
C GLN A 742 -21.56 -43.63 -18.68
N TRP A 743 -22.10 -44.06 -19.84
CA TRP A 743 -21.41 -44.06 -21.13
C TRP A 743 -21.19 -42.67 -21.78
N PHE A 744 -19.93 -42.23 -21.90
CA PHE A 744 -19.17 -42.17 -23.17
C PHE A 744 -17.69 -41.82 -22.89
N CYS A 745 -16.77 -42.75 -23.23
CA CYS A 745 -15.30 -42.67 -23.29
C CYS A 745 -14.51 -41.67 -22.41
N ALA A 746 -14.02 -42.17 -21.25
CA ALA A 746 -12.73 -41.76 -20.67
C ALA A 746 -12.12 -42.92 -19.82
N TRP A 747 -11.68 -43.98 -20.49
CA TRP A 747 -10.87 -45.06 -19.90
C TRP A 747 -9.81 -45.49 -20.93
N GLY A 748 -8.66 -45.97 -20.47
CA GLY A 748 -7.94 -47.00 -21.23
C GLY A 748 -8.82 -48.25 -21.27
N THR A 749 -9.12 -48.79 -22.45
CA THR A 749 -9.90 -50.03 -22.56
C THR A 749 -9.19 -51.14 -21.82
N CYS A 750 -9.93 -51.93 -21.03
CA CYS A 750 -9.43 -53.22 -20.55
C CYS A 750 -8.83 -53.98 -21.73
N SER A 751 -7.64 -54.57 -21.56
CA SER A 751 -6.88 -55.20 -22.66
C SER A 751 -7.59 -56.37 -23.34
N VAL A 752 -8.74 -56.79 -22.78
CA VAL A 752 -9.69 -57.76 -23.33
C VAL A 752 -11.12 -57.20 -23.24
N THR A 753 -12.01 -57.69 -24.10
CA THR A 753 -13.45 -57.33 -24.09
C THR A 753 -14.35 -58.30 -23.31
N CYS A 754 -13.79 -59.42 -22.83
CA CYS A 754 -14.42 -60.38 -21.93
C CYS A 754 -13.35 -61.17 -21.16
N ALA A 755 -13.71 -61.81 -20.04
CA ALA A 755 -12.78 -62.44 -19.09
C ALA A 755 -11.73 -61.46 -18.48
N SER A 756 -10.58 -61.98 -18.03
CA SER A 756 -9.57 -61.20 -17.28
C SER A 756 -8.54 -60.55 -18.20
N GLY A 757 -8.39 -59.22 -18.08
CA GLY A 757 -7.33 -58.44 -18.72
C GLY A 757 -6.72 -57.43 -17.76
N THR A 758 -6.09 -56.40 -18.31
CA THR A 758 -5.41 -55.32 -17.56
C THR A 758 -5.83 -53.96 -18.08
N HIS A 759 -5.87 -52.97 -17.18
CA HIS A 759 -5.90 -51.55 -17.53
C HIS A 759 -4.75 -50.81 -16.85
N ASP A 760 -4.28 -49.73 -17.49
CA ASP A 760 -3.16 -48.92 -17.02
C ASP A 760 -3.64 -47.49 -16.73
N ARG A 761 -3.12 -46.88 -15.67
CA ARG A 761 -3.22 -45.45 -15.40
C ARG A 761 -1.83 -44.84 -15.23
N SER A 762 -1.70 -43.57 -15.59
CA SER A 762 -0.47 -42.79 -15.44
C SER A 762 -0.68 -41.54 -14.58
N ARG A 763 0.43 -40.96 -14.12
CA ARG A 763 0.53 -39.67 -13.43
C ARG A 763 1.86 -39.00 -13.78
N THR A 764 1.92 -37.68 -13.64
CA THR A 764 3.10 -36.86 -13.96
C THR A 764 3.70 -36.23 -12.70
N CYS A 765 5.00 -35.96 -12.73
CA CYS A 765 5.75 -35.33 -11.63
C CYS A 765 5.62 -33.80 -11.77
N THR A 766 4.47 -33.25 -11.37
CA THR A 766 4.05 -31.89 -11.74
C THR A 766 3.40 -31.09 -10.62
N ASP A 767 3.28 -31.64 -9.40
CA ASP A 767 2.42 -31.08 -8.35
C ASP A 767 3.01 -31.23 -6.93
N PRO A 768 4.07 -30.47 -6.60
CA PRO A 768 4.85 -29.61 -7.50
C PRO A 768 5.86 -30.39 -8.36
N ALA A 769 6.25 -29.80 -9.50
CA ALA A 769 7.38 -30.29 -10.30
C ALA A 769 8.71 -30.04 -9.55
N PRO A 770 9.74 -30.88 -9.71
CA PRO A 770 11.03 -30.67 -9.07
C PRO A 770 11.61 -29.31 -9.47
N ALA A 771 11.99 -28.49 -8.48
CA ALA A 771 12.62 -27.19 -8.69
C ALA A 771 13.90 -27.04 -7.86
N HIS A 772 14.79 -26.17 -8.32
CA HIS A 772 16.15 -26.00 -7.77
C HIS A 772 16.94 -27.32 -7.81
N ASN A 773 17.37 -27.89 -6.68
CA ASN A 773 18.04 -29.20 -6.62
C ASN A 773 17.14 -30.30 -6.04
N GLY A 774 15.83 -30.08 -5.94
CA GLY A 774 14.87 -31.05 -5.43
C GLY A 774 14.91 -32.40 -6.18
N ALA A 775 14.70 -33.49 -5.43
CA ALA A 775 14.76 -34.84 -5.94
C ALA A 775 13.63 -35.11 -6.95
N ASN A 776 13.92 -35.92 -7.98
CA ASN A 776 12.90 -36.44 -8.88
C ASN A 776 11.93 -37.38 -8.15
N CYS A 777 10.66 -37.36 -8.55
CA CYS A 777 9.61 -38.23 -7.99
C CYS A 777 10.04 -39.70 -7.90
N VAL A 778 10.07 -40.26 -6.68
CA VAL A 778 10.47 -41.64 -6.44
C VAL A 778 9.31 -42.61 -6.72
N GLY A 779 9.58 -43.70 -7.44
CA GLY A 779 8.60 -44.75 -7.77
C GLY A 779 8.15 -44.75 -9.23
N SER A 780 7.10 -45.53 -9.56
CA SER A 780 6.55 -45.58 -10.92
C SER A 780 5.50 -44.48 -11.16
N GLY A 781 5.56 -43.87 -12.35
CA GLY A 781 4.53 -42.98 -12.89
C GLY A 781 3.37 -43.73 -13.56
N THR A 782 3.44 -45.06 -13.68
CA THR A 782 2.39 -45.93 -14.23
C THR A 782 2.00 -47.03 -13.25
N ALA A 783 0.71 -47.37 -13.22
CA ALA A 783 0.17 -48.46 -12.42
C ALA A 783 -0.83 -49.30 -13.24
N THR A 784 -0.55 -50.60 -13.32
CA THR A 784 -1.40 -51.62 -13.98
C THR A 784 -2.30 -52.30 -12.95
N GLN A 785 -3.56 -52.54 -13.30
CA GLN A 785 -4.48 -53.31 -12.47
C GLN A 785 -5.30 -54.28 -13.33
N THR A 786 -5.65 -55.44 -12.76
CA THR A 786 -6.47 -56.46 -13.43
C THR A 786 -7.94 -56.04 -13.52
N CYS A 787 -8.52 -56.12 -14.71
CA CYS A 787 -9.95 -55.93 -14.96
C CYS A 787 -10.57 -57.30 -15.29
N THR A 788 -11.67 -57.66 -14.61
CA THR A 788 -12.38 -58.92 -14.83
C THR A 788 -13.76 -58.62 -15.42
N LEU A 789 -13.94 -58.91 -16.70
CA LEU A 789 -15.20 -58.76 -17.41
C LEU A 789 -16.01 -60.06 -17.33
N THR A 790 -17.28 -60.01 -17.77
CA THR A 790 -18.15 -61.19 -17.84
C THR A 790 -17.49 -62.34 -18.61
N PRO A 791 -17.81 -63.61 -18.27
CA PRO A 791 -17.35 -64.75 -19.04
C PRO A 791 -17.69 -64.56 -20.52
N CYS A 792 -16.71 -64.70 -21.40
CA CYS A 792 -16.93 -64.68 -22.83
C CYS A 792 -18.04 -65.68 -23.17
N PRO A 793 -19.12 -65.29 -23.88
CA PRO A 793 -20.21 -66.22 -24.17
C PRO A 793 -19.69 -67.39 -24.98
N SER A 794 -19.66 -68.57 -24.37
CA SER A 794 -19.38 -69.85 -25.05
C SER A 794 -20.58 -70.22 -25.92
N ASN A 795 -20.75 -69.48 -27.02
CA ASN A 795 -21.81 -69.66 -27.99
C ASN A 795 -21.59 -70.95 -28.79
N ILE A 796 -22.08 -72.03 -28.19
CA ILE A 796 -22.64 -73.15 -28.94
C ILE A 796 -23.71 -72.57 -29.88
N SER A 797 -23.44 -72.60 -31.19
CA SER A 797 -24.48 -72.46 -32.21
C SER A 797 -24.51 -73.74 -33.05
N LEU A 798 -25.67 -74.38 -33.08
CA LEU A 798 -25.90 -75.65 -33.75
C LEU A 798 -26.16 -75.42 -35.24
N LEU A 799 -25.26 -75.89 -36.11
CA LEU A 799 -25.56 -76.12 -37.53
C LEU A 799 -24.95 -77.46 -37.97
N ASN A 800 -25.81 -78.40 -38.35
CA ASN A 800 -25.52 -79.60 -39.14
C ASN A 800 -24.48 -80.62 -38.59
N ASN A 801 -24.38 -80.72 -37.25
CA ASN A 801 -24.01 -81.95 -36.53
C ASN A 801 -22.69 -82.65 -36.94
N ARG A 802 -21.65 -81.90 -37.33
CA ARG A 802 -20.27 -82.41 -37.48
C ARG A 802 -19.24 -81.43 -36.92
N PHE A 803 -18.37 -81.92 -36.05
CA PHE A 803 -17.19 -81.19 -35.60
C PHE A 803 -16.12 -81.18 -36.69
N ILE A 804 -15.69 -79.99 -37.11
CA ILE A 804 -14.49 -79.79 -37.93
C ILE A 804 -13.68 -78.66 -37.29
N LEU A 805 -12.45 -78.96 -36.90
CA LEU A 805 -11.45 -77.96 -36.54
C LEU A 805 -10.73 -77.51 -37.81
N LEU A 806 -10.69 -76.20 -38.08
CA LEU A 806 -9.75 -75.59 -39.02
C LEU A 806 -9.00 -74.45 -38.31
N PRO A 807 -7.68 -74.26 -38.55
CA PRO A 807 -6.84 -73.42 -37.70
C PRO A 807 -6.40 -72.09 -38.35
N PHE A 808 -5.72 -71.28 -37.53
CA PHE A 808 -4.90 -70.10 -37.86
C PHE A 808 -5.62 -68.80 -38.27
N GLU A 809 -5.76 -67.90 -37.29
CA GLU A 809 -5.71 -66.45 -37.52
C GLU A 809 -4.26 -65.92 -37.41
N LYS A 810 -4.03 -64.76 -38.03
CA LYS A 810 -2.71 -64.27 -38.43
C LYS A 810 -2.09 -63.34 -37.38
N LYS A 811 -0.78 -63.49 -37.13
CA LYS A 811 0.04 -62.58 -36.33
C LYS A 811 -0.09 -61.11 -36.79
N VAL A 812 -0.32 -60.20 -35.83
CA VAL A 812 -0.42 -58.75 -36.05
C VAL A 812 0.62 -58.05 -35.18
N ASP A 813 1.66 -57.47 -35.79
CA ASP A 813 2.67 -56.69 -35.09
C ASP A 813 2.12 -55.31 -34.68
N GLY A 814 2.59 -54.76 -33.56
CA GLY A 814 2.13 -53.47 -33.06
C GLY A 814 2.74 -52.28 -33.81
N ALA A 815 1.99 -51.18 -33.91
CA ALA A 815 2.47 -49.92 -34.45
C ALA A 815 2.08 -48.71 -33.57
N TRP A 816 2.88 -47.65 -33.67
CA TRP A 816 2.74 -46.43 -32.89
C TRP A 816 1.54 -45.59 -33.31
N THR A 817 0.91 -44.93 -32.33
CA THR A 817 0.10 -43.74 -32.58
C THR A 817 0.94 -42.59 -33.13
N THR A 818 0.29 -41.57 -33.66
CA THR A 818 0.90 -40.25 -33.82
C THR A 818 1.41 -39.73 -32.47
N TRP A 819 2.47 -38.92 -32.49
CA TRP A 819 2.90 -38.15 -31.32
C TRP A 819 1.80 -37.18 -30.88
N ASN A 820 1.72 -36.90 -29.59
CA ASN A 820 0.99 -35.75 -29.08
C ASN A 820 1.76 -34.44 -29.35
N SER A 821 1.12 -33.31 -29.04
CA SER A 821 1.77 -32.00 -29.02
C SER A 821 2.90 -31.96 -28.00
N TRP A 822 3.94 -31.16 -28.28
CA TRP A 822 4.97 -30.84 -27.29
C TRP A 822 4.37 -30.18 -26.05
N GLY A 823 4.87 -30.58 -24.88
CA GLY A 823 4.60 -29.90 -23.61
C GLY A 823 5.19 -28.49 -23.57
N THR A 824 4.95 -27.78 -22.46
CA THR A 824 5.55 -26.47 -22.23
C THR A 824 7.07 -26.57 -22.07
N CYS A 825 7.79 -25.55 -22.53
CA CYS A 825 9.23 -25.45 -22.32
C CYS A 825 9.56 -25.18 -20.84
N THR A 826 10.62 -25.79 -20.31
CA THR A 826 11.06 -25.61 -18.91
C THR A 826 11.51 -24.19 -18.58
N VAL A 827 11.85 -23.35 -19.57
CA VAL A 827 12.18 -21.92 -19.40
C VAL A 827 11.57 -21.08 -20.52
N THR A 828 11.41 -19.77 -20.31
CA THR A 828 10.84 -18.83 -21.31
C THR A 828 11.90 -18.16 -22.21
N CYS A 829 13.17 -18.15 -21.81
CA CYS A 829 14.34 -17.75 -22.60
C CYS A 829 15.61 -18.41 -22.03
N GLY A 830 16.73 -18.35 -22.74
CA GLY A 830 18.02 -18.88 -22.28
C GLY A 830 18.28 -20.36 -22.59
N GLY A 831 17.30 -21.07 -23.17
CA GLY A 831 17.39 -22.47 -23.55
C GLY A 831 16.91 -23.44 -22.48
N GLY A 832 15.80 -24.13 -22.77
CA GLY A 832 15.25 -25.23 -21.96
C GLY A 832 14.90 -26.44 -22.81
N THR A 833 14.10 -27.34 -22.25
CA THR A 833 13.63 -28.58 -22.89
C THR A 833 12.11 -28.71 -22.79
N GLN A 834 11.53 -29.44 -23.76
CA GLN A 834 10.12 -29.82 -23.81
C GLN A 834 10.00 -31.25 -24.32
N ASP A 835 8.98 -31.97 -23.85
CA ASP A 835 8.77 -33.40 -24.11
C ASP A 835 7.47 -33.68 -24.87
N ARG A 836 7.43 -34.81 -25.60
CA ARG A 836 6.22 -35.38 -26.21
C ARG A 836 6.23 -36.91 -26.17
N THR A 837 5.05 -37.53 -26.22
CA THR A 837 4.86 -38.99 -26.08
C THR A 837 3.93 -39.62 -27.13
N ARG A 838 4.07 -40.94 -27.34
CA ARG A 838 3.21 -41.78 -28.20
C ARG A 838 3.11 -43.22 -27.69
N SER A 839 2.07 -43.95 -28.10
CA SER A 839 1.74 -45.29 -27.57
C SER A 839 1.68 -46.36 -28.68
N CYS A 840 2.08 -47.61 -28.38
CA CYS A 840 2.13 -48.71 -29.35
C CYS A 840 0.76 -49.42 -29.47
N THR A 841 -0.26 -48.69 -29.95
CA THR A 841 -1.67 -49.13 -29.90
C THR A 841 -2.44 -49.02 -31.22
N ASN A 842 -1.79 -48.63 -32.33
CA ASN A 842 -2.48 -48.38 -33.61
C ASN A 842 -1.86 -49.14 -34.81
N PRO A 843 -2.05 -50.48 -34.92
CA PRO A 843 -2.74 -51.36 -33.97
C PRO A 843 -1.84 -51.81 -32.81
N ALA A 844 -2.44 -52.35 -31.74
CA ALA A 844 -1.69 -53.06 -30.70
C ALA A 844 -1.24 -54.45 -31.20
N PRO A 845 -0.14 -55.04 -30.67
CA PRO A 845 0.29 -56.39 -31.04
C PRO A 845 -0.77 -57.44 -30.67
N GLN A 846 -1.11 -58.33 -31.60
CA GLN A 846 -2.04 -59.45 -31.40
C GLN A 846 -1.47 -60.76 -31.97
N TYR A 847 -1.92 -61.90 -31.42
CA TYR A 847 -1.53 -63.25 -31.86
C TYR A 847 0.02 -63.44 -31.94
N ASN A 848 0.73 -63.16 -30.82
CA ASN A 848 2.20 -63.13 -30.74
C ASN A 848 2.89 -62.13 -31.69
N GLY A 849 2.19 -61.02 -32.00
CA GLY A 849 2.75 -59.80 -32.58
C GLY A 849 4.02 -59.30 -31.90
N ALA A 850 4.97 -58.78 -32.66
CA ALA A 850 6.11 -58.05 -32.13
C ALA A 850 5.64 -56.71 -31.54
N ALA A 851 6.22 -56.32 -30.40
CA ALA A 851 6.04 -55.00 -29.82
C ALA A 851 6.90 -53.95 -30.53
N CYS A 852 6.51 -52.68 -30.44
CA CYS A 852 7.25 -51.58 -31.05
C CYS A 852 8.64 -51.40 -30.40
N ALA A 853 9.69 -51.26 -31.22
CA ALA A 853 11.09 -51.36 -30.76
C ALA A 853 11.77 -50.05 -30.30
N SER A 854 11.06 -48.93 -30.20
CA SER A 854 11.62 -47.61 -29.83
C SER A 854 11.04 -47.09 -28.51
N ASN A 855 11.69 -46.12 -27.86
CA ASN A 855 11.08 -45.47 -26.70
C ASN A 855 9.87 -44.60 -27.13
N GLY A 856 8.88 -44.46 -26.24
CA GLY A 856 7.63 -43.74 -26.47
C GLY A 856 7.66 -42.26 -26.07
N LEU A 857 8.85 -41.71 -25.78
CA LEU A 857 9.12 -40.37 -25.29
C LEU A 857 10.20 -39.72 -26.18
N GLU A 858 10.01 -38.45 -26.51
CA GLU A 858 10.94 -37.63 -27.28
C GLU A 858 11.08 -36.26 -26.58
N THR A 859 12.32 -35.77 -26.49
CA THR A 859 12.69 -34.50 -25.82
C THR A 859 13.41 -33.61 -26.83
N GLN A 860 13.11 -32.32 -26.86
CA GLN A 860 13.85 -31.35 -27.67
C GLN A 860 14.13 -30.05 -26.93
N SER A 861 15.15 -29.32 -27.36
CA SER A 861 15.44 -27.97 -26.87
C SER A 861 14.40 -26.95 -27.33
N CYS A 862 14.18 -25.91 -26.53
CA CYS A 862 13.21 -24.85 -26.78
C CYS A 862 13.66 -23.53 -26.13
N ASN A 863 13.05 -22.42 -26.55
CA ASN A 863 13.29 -21.07 -26.02
C ASN A 863 14.79 -20.66 -25.93
N THR A 864 15.54 -20.96 -27.00
CA THR A 864 16.99 -20.70 -27.10
C THR A 864 17.36 -19.23 -27.37
N GLN A 865 16.39 -18.32 -27.42
CA GLN A 865 16.64 -16.87 -27.48
C GLN A 865 17.38 -16.39 -26.22
N VAL A 866 18.31 -15.46 -26.41
CA VAL A 866 19.02 -14.80 -25.30
C VAL A 866 18.02 -13.94 -24.51
N CYS A 867 18.03 -14.05 -23.18
CA CYS A 867 17.17 -13.24 -22.33
C CYS A 867 17.56 -11.76 -22.37
N ILE A 868 16.56 -10.89 -22.52
CA ILE A 868 16.69 -9.44 -22.31
C ILE A 868 16.78 -9.20 -20.81
N ILE A 869 17.77 -8.42 -20.36
CA ILE A 869 17.96 -8.09 -18.94
C ILE A 869 17.82 -6.58 -18.81
N ASP A 870 16.68 -6.13 -18.29
CA ASP A 870 16.48 -4.73 -17.91
C ASP A 870 17.35 -4.40 -16.70
N GLY A 871 17.88 -3.17 -16.65
CA GLY A 871 18.71 -2.73 -15.54
C GLY A 871 17.89 -2.37 -14.31
N THR A 872 18.31 -2.86 -13.14
CA THR A 872 17.85 -2.31 -11.86
C THR A 872 18.98 -1.67 -11.06
N TRP A 873 18.58 -0.71 -10.23
CA TRP A 873 19.50 0.11 -9.45
C TRP A 873 20.20 -0.74 -8.38
N GLY A 874 21.53 -0.74 -8.40
CA GLY A 874 22.34 -1.17 -7.28
C GLY A 874 22.15 -0.28 -6.05
N GLN A 875 22.75 -0.68 -4.93
CA GLN A 875 22.56 0.02 -3.68
C GLN A 875 23.07 1.47 -3.71
N TRP A 876 22.39 2.33 -2.97
CA TRP A 876 22.88 3.68 -2.70
C TRP A 876 24.21 3.63 -1.96
N GLN A 877 25.18 4.37 -2.47
CA GLN A 877 26.42 4.67 -1.76
C GLN A 877 26.14 5.48 -0.49
N SER A 878 27.13 5.57 0.37
CA SER A 878 27.12 6.42 1.56
C SER A 878 26.75 7.87 1.24
N TRP A 879 26.10 8.55 2.18
CA TRP A 879 26.00 10.01 2.13
C TRP A 879 27.40 10.63 2.19
N GLY A 880 27.66 11.56 1.27
CA GLY A 880 28.85 12.39 1.26
C GLY A 880 28.89 13.36 2.45
N VAL A 881 30.02 14.05 2.60
CA VAL A 881 30.18 15.06 3.67
C VAL A 881 29.20 16.23 3.47
N CYS A 882 28.71 16.77 4.58
CA CYS A 882 27.78 17.89 4.59
C CYS A 882 28.46 19.20 4.17
N SER A 883 27.80 19.99 3.31
CA SER A 883 28.34 21.24 2.76
C SER A 883 28.66 22.33 3.80
N VAL A 884 28.09 22.25 5.01
CA VAL A 884 28.47 23.10 6.16
C VAL A 884 28.50 22.28 7.45
N THR A 885 29.31 22.69 8.43
CA THR A 885 29.42 22.02 9.74
C THR A 885 28.27 22.36 10.71
N CYS A 886 27.55 23.44 10.44
CA CYS A 886 26.40 23.94 11.20
C CYS A 886 25.57 24.90 10.33
N GLY A 887 24.39 25.30 10.78
CA GLY A 887 23.54 26.30 10.12
C GLY A 887 22.58 25.76 9.05
N GLY A 888 22.62 24.45 8.78
CA GLY A 888 21.83 23.80 7.74
C GLY A 888 22.59 23.69 6.42
N GLY A 889 23.07 22.49 6.13
CA GLY A 889 23.72 22.12 4.87
C GLY A 889 22.95 21.08 4.08
N ARG A 890 23.50 20.74 2.91
CA ARG A 890 23.08 19.60 2.10
C ARG A 890 24.24 18.61 1.97
N GLN A 891 23.88 17.33 1.89
CA GLN A 891 24.74 16.20 1.56
C GLN A 891 24.08 15.43 0.42
N SER A 892 24.88 14.79 -0.43
CA SER A 892 24.41 14.00 -1.57
C SER A 892 24.85 12.53 -1.46
N ARG A 893 24.16 11.64 -2.15
CA ARG A 893 24.61 10.27 -2.41
C ARG A 893 24.22 9.82 -3.80
N MET A 894 24.92 8.81 -4.31
CA MET A 894 24.72 8.26 -5.65
C MET A 894 24.48 6.75 -5.64
N ARG A 895 23.88 6.22 -6.71
CA ARG A 895 23.73 4.78 -6.97
C ARG A 895 24.02 4.49 -8.44
N VAL A 896 24.40 3.26 -8.74
CA VAL A 896 24.78 2.81 -10.09
C VAL A 896 23.73 1.83 -10.62
N CYS A 897 23.61 1.74 -11.95
CA CYS A 897 22.67 0.85 -12.62
C CYS A 897 23.38 -0.47 -12.98
N ASP A 898 23.57 -1.32 -11.97
CA ASP A 898 24.44 -2.50 -12.05
C ASP A 898 23.91 -3.79 -11.37
N ASP A 899 22.73 -3.78 -10.75
CA ASP A 899 22.20 -4.94 -10.00
C ASP A 899 20.78 -5.38 -10.45
N PRO A 900 20.65 -6.14 -11.57
CA PRO A 900 21.69 -6.41 -12.56
C PRO A 900 21.86 -5.24 -13.53
N ARG A 901 23.00 -5.20 -14.20
CA ARG A 901 23.32 -4.25 -15.27
C ARG A 901 22.47 -4.54 -16.52
N PRO A 902 21.93 -3.52 -17.24
CA PRO A 902 21.20 -3.75 -18.47
C PRO A 902 22.04 -4.52 -19.51
N ALA A 903 21.47 -5.56 -20.10
CA ALA A 903 22.12 -6.39 -21.10
C ALA A 903 21.15 -6.87 -22.19
N ASN A 904 21.70 -7.25 -23.36
CA ASN A 904 20.97 -7.79 -24.50
C ASN A 904 19.81 -6.91 -25.01
N GLY A 905 19.95 -5.58 -24.87
CA GLY A 905 18.94 -4.60 -25.31
C GLY A 905 17.91 -4.21 -24.24
N GLY A 906 18.09 -4.65 -22.99
CA GLY A 906 17.23 -4.24 -21.87
C GLY A 906 17.33 -2.76 -21.53
N LEU A 907 16.28 -2.25 -20.88
CA LEU A 907 16.09 -0.84 -20.55
C LEU A 907 17.08 -0.35 -19.48
N PRO A 908 17.53 0.91 -19.55
CA PRO A 908 18.30 1.54 -18.47
C PRO A 908 17.42 1.76 -17.23
N CYS A 909 18.06 1.76 -16.06
CA CYS A 909 17.39 1.98 -14.79
C CYS A 909 16.60 3.30 -14.77
N SER A 910 15.33 3.24 -14.35
CA SER A 910 14.44 4.41 -14.33
C SER A 910 14.49 5.14 -12.98
N GLY A 911 14.62 6.47 -13.00
CA GLY A 911 14.71 7.34 -11.82
C GLY A 911 16.06 8.04 -11.68
N SER A 912 16.25 8.85 -10.64
CA SER A 912 17.51 9.56 -10.41
C SER A 912 18.60 8.63 -9.88
N SER A 913 19.83 8.82 -10.37
CA SER A 913 21.06 8.18 -9.85
C SER A 913 21.66 8.92 -8.65
N SER A 914 21.17 10.12 -8.33
CA SER A 914 21.60 10.95 -7.21
C SER A 914 20.41 11.33 -6.29
N GLU A 915 20.68 11.53 -5.01
CA GLU A 915 19.73 11.96 -3.98
C GLU A 915 20.40 13.01 -3.07
N TYR A 916 19.63 13.99 -2.60
CA TYR A 916 20.10 15.06 -1.71
C TYR A 916 19.32 15.07 -0.39
N GLY A 917 20.03 15.22 0.73
CA GLY A 917 19.46 15.29 2.07
C GLY A 917 19.97 16.50 2.84
N TYR A 918 19.16 17.01 3.78
CA TYR A 918 19.60 18.06 4.70
C TYR A 918 20.45 17.48 5.84
N CYS A 919 21.45 18.24 6.27
CA CYS A 919 22.41 17.84 7.31
C CYS A 919 22.83 19.06 8.14
N ASN A 920 23.39 18.82 9.33
CA ASN A 920 23.94 19.87 10.21
C ASN A 920 23.01 21.08 10.45
N ILE A 921 21.70 20.82 10.61
CA ILE A 921 20.63 21.82 10.82
C ILE A 921 20.68 22.55 12.17
N GLN A 922 21.63 22.21 13.03
CA GLN A 922 21.92 22.89 14.28
C GLN A 922 22.55 24.27 14.02
N ALA A 923 22.06 25.33 14.67
CA ALA A 923 22.52 26.69 14.45
C ALA A 923 24.04 26.85 14.73
N CYS A 924 24.74 27.62 13.90
CA CYS A 924 26.16 27.88 14.10
C CYS A 924 26.43 28.72 15.36
N PRO A 925 27.58 28.53 16.03
CA PRO A 925 28.05 29.44 17.07
C PRO A 925 28.23 30.86 16.51
N THR A 926 27.79 31.88 17.25
CA THR A 926 27.92 33.29 16.86
C THR A 926 29.37 33.77 16.96
N ALA A 927 29.89 34.32 15.87
CA ALA A 927 31.26 34.86 15.80
C ALA A 927 31.39 36.24 16.48
N ALA A 928 32.56 36.49 17.07
CA ALA A 928 32.90 37.80 17.66
C ALA A 928 33.29 38.83 16.59
N TYR A 929 33.08 40.11 16.90
CA TYR A 929 33.27 41.23 15.96
C TYR A 929 34.72 41.35 15.46
N GLY A 930 34.93 41.21 14.15
CA GLY A 930 36.19 41.53 13.47
C GLY A 930 37.08 40.36 13.03
N ALA A 931 36.67 39.10 13.24
CA ALA A 931 37.41 37.95 12.71
C ALA A 931 36.97 37.62 11.27
N TYR A 932 37.92 37.53 10.32
CA TYR A 932 37.66 37.00 8.99
C TYR A 932 37.64 35.47 9.06
N VAL A 933 36.49 34.87 8.72
CA VAL A 933 36.34 33.41 8.64
C VAL A 933 36.50 33.02 7.17
N GLN A 934 37.51 32.21 6.85
CA GLN A 934 37.60 31.56 5.55
C GLN A 934 36.48 30.51 5.46
N THR A 935 35.47 30.76 4.63
CA THR A 935 34.22 30.00 4.61
C THR A 935 34.27 28.68 3.86
N CYS A 936 35.26 28.48 2.99
CA CYS A 936 35.36 27.30 2.13
C CYS A 936 36.52 26.38 2.55
N PRO A 937 36.33 25.05 2.63
CA PRO A 937 37.41 24.08 2.82
C PRO A 937 38.44 24.10 1.68
N THR A 938 39.59 23.44 1.89
CA THR A 938 40.58 23.22 0.82
C THR A 938 39.95 22.36 -0.29
N GLY A 939 40.02 22.84 -1.55
CA GLY A 939 39.36 22.21 -2.70
C GLY A 939 38.02 22.86 -3.12
N TRP A 940 37.65 23.99 -2.50
CA TRP A 940 36.42 24.73 -2.77
C TRP A 940 36.69 26.21 -3.08
N PHE A 941 35.90 26.85 -3.94
CA PHE A 941 36.05 28.27 -4.33
C PHE A 941 34.74 29.07 -4.17
N SER A 942 34.80 30.40 -4.22
CA SER A 942 33.66 31.31 -3.94
C SER A 942 33.05 31.90 -5.22
N CYS A 943 31.77 31.62 -5.50
CA CYS A 943 31.00 32.26 -6.59
C CYS A 943 30.89 33.77 -6.38
N GLN A 944 30.96 34.55 -7.47
CA GLN A 944 30.98 36.00 -7.41
C GLN A 944 29.57 36.64 -7.39
N HIS A 945 28.53 35.90 -7.81
CA HIS A 945 27.14 36.36 -7.89
C HIS A 945 26.16 35.22 -7.54
N GLY A 946 25.59 35.19 -6.33
CA GLY A 946 24.60 34.16 -5.95
C GLY A 946 24.29 34.13 -4.45
N SER A 947 23.48 33.15 -4.04
CA SER A 947 23.20 32.86 -2.61
C SER A 947 24.11 31.76 -2.03
N VAL A 948 24.83 31.04 -2.89
CA VAL A 948 25.84 30.03 -2.54
C VAL A 948 27.22 30.69 -2.50
N SER A 949 28.01 30.42 -1.45
CA SER A 949 29.30 31.08 -1.20
C SER A 949 30.54 30.17 -1.29
N CYS A 950 30.35 28.86 -1.45
CA CYS A 950 31.42 27.87 -1.63
C CYS A 950 30.97 26.74 -2.58
N ILE A 951 31.76 26.47 -3.61
CA ILE A 951 31.55 25.44 -4.65
C ILE A 951 32.72 24.44 -4.63
N ASP A 952 32.45 23.14 -4.75
CA ASP A 952 33.49 22.10 -4.87
C ASP A 952 34.16 22.16 -6.24
N GLU A 953 35.47 22.00 -6.30
CA GLU A 953 36.23 21.97 -7.55
C GLU A 953 35.76 20.87 -8.54
N ALA A 954 35.03 19.85 -8.07
CA ALA A 954 34.40 18.81 -8.90
C ALA A 954 33.13 19.24 -9.66
N PHE A 955 32.47 20.35 -9.30
CA PHE A 955 31.22 20.83 -9.94
C PHE A 955 31.42 22.05 -10.85
N LYS A 956 32.63 22.23 -11.40
CA LYS A 956 33.01 23.47 -12.11
C LYS A 956 32.22 23.82 -13.38
N CYS A 957 31.62 22.86 -14.08
CA CYS A 957 30.99 23.09 -15.39
C CYS A 957 29.82 22.11 -15.64
N ASP A 958 28.62 22.62 -15.92
CA ASP A 958 27.37 21.89 -16.21
C ASP A 958 26.46 22.53 -17.27
N CYS A 959 26.94 23.57 -17.95
CA CYS A 959 26.39 24.22 -19.16
C CYS A 959 25.30 25.30 -18.95
N GLU A 960 25.07 25.82 -17.73
CA GLU A 960 24.12 26.92 -17.46
C GLU A 960 24.82 28.14 -16.80
N GLU A 961 24.36 29.35 -17.11
CA GLU A 961 25.07 30.62 -16.79
C GLU A 961 24.57 31.25 -15.47
N ASP A 962 24.37 30.45 -14.41
CA ASP A 962 24.02 30.93 -13.06
C ASP A 962 24.62 30.08 -11.90
N CYS A 963 24.42 30.51 -10.65
CA CYS A 963 24.91 29.85 -9.43
C CYS A 963 23.75 29.23 -8.59
N GLU A 964 22.63 28.78 -9.20
CA GLU A 964 21.53 28.13 -8.49
C GLU A 964 21.76 26.62 -8.23
N ASP A 965 22.56 25.94 -9.06
CA ASP A 965 23.00 24.56 -8.89
C ASP A 965 24.43 24.43 -8.30
N GLY A 966 25.34 25.33 -8.69
CA GLY A 966 26.65 25.49 -8.10
C GLY A 966 27.84 25.48 -9.06
N SER A 967 27.70 25.93 -10.31
CA SER A 967 28.83 26.12 -11.25
C SER A 967 29.19 27.61 -11.49
N ASP A 968 30.22 27.87 -12.31
CA ASP A 968 30.70 29.22 -12.73
C ASP A 968 31.46 29.06 -14.07
N GLU A 969 30.91 29.60 -15.16
CA GLU A 969 31.34 29.26 -16.52
C GLU A 969 31.83 30.44 -17.36
N SER A 970 32.88 31.13 -16.90
CA SER A 970 33.67 31.98 -17.82
C SER A 970 35.00 31.32 -18.18
N THR A 971 35.40 31.38 -19.46
CA THR A 971 36.72 30.93 -19.92
C THR A 971 37.90 31.72 -19.30
N SER A 972 37.57 32.79 -18.55
CA SER A 972 38.49 33.64 -17.78
C SER A 972 38.57 33.35 -16.28
N TYR A 973 37.71 32.49 -15.72
CA TYR A 973 37.65 32.18 -14.28
C TYR A 973 37.55 30.67 -14.05
N ALA A 974 37.95 30.19 -12.87
CA ALA A 974 37.93 28.79 -12.41
C ALA A 974 38.66 27.69 -13.25
N SER A 975 38.97 27.90 -14.54
CA SER A 975 39.68 26.97 -15.45
C SER A 975 38.93 25.67 -15.79
N CYS A 976 37.73 25.77 -16.40
CA CYS A 976 37.01 24.62 -16.98
C CYS A 976 37.80 23.92 -18.13
N ASP A 977 37.62 22.61 -18.27
CA ASP A 977 38.21 21.82 -19.35
C ASP A 977 37.49 22.12 -20.70
N PRO A 978 38.21 22.56 -21.76
CA PRO A 978 37.60 22.87 -23.05
C PRO A 978 36.85 21.70 -23.70
N TYR A 979 37.18 20.45 -23.35
CA TYR A 979 36.55 19.26 -23.91
C TYR A 979 35.18 18.95 -23.26
N ILE A 980 34.96 19.38 -22.01
CA ILE A 980 33.66 19.24 -21.33
C ILE A 980 32.66 20.26 -21.90
N LEU A 981 33.06 21.53 -22.02
CA LEU A 981 32.25 22.62 -22.60
C LEU A 981 31.82 22.33 -24.06
N ALA A 982 32.61 21.54 -24.79
CA ALA A 982 32.29 21.10 -26.16
C ALA A 982 31.17 20.05 -26.24
N THR A 983 30.75 19.45 -25.12
CA THR A 983 29.67 18.44 -25.08
C THR A 983 28.29 18.99 -24.68
N CYS A 984 28.21 20.26 -24.29
CA CYS A 984 26.97 20.97 -23.98
C CYS A 984 26.05 21.08 -25.23
N PRO A 985 24.72 20.85 -25.12
CA PRO A 985 23.81 20.83 -26.28
C PRO A 985 23.75 22.11 -27.12
N SER A 986 24.13 23.26 -26.54
CA SER A 986 24.11 24.59 -27.16
C SER A 986 25.50 25.14 -27.51
N GLY A 987 26.56 24.56 -26.92
CA GLY A 987 27.96 25.00 -26.99
C GLY A 987 28.22 26.33 -26.27
N ALA A 988 29.11 26.31 -25.28
CA ALA A 988 29.74 27.54 -24.80
C ALA A 988 30.47 28.21 -25.99
N ASP A 989 30.27 29.52 -26.16
CA ASP A 989 30.65 30.33 -27.31
C ASP A 989 30.00 30.01 -28.69
N LYS A 990 28.87 30.71 -28.94
CA LYS A 990 28.49 31.16 -30.30
C LYS A 990 28.72 32.65 -30.49
N ILE A 991 29.98 33.06 -30.68
CA ILE A 991 30.30 34.27 -31.44
C ILE A 991 30.80 33.88 -32.84
N VAL A 992 29.85 33.65 -33.76
CA VAL A 992 30.18 33.60 -35.19
C VAL A 992 30.35 35.03 -35.71
N ARG A 993 31.58 35.56 -35.72
CA ARG A 993 32.02 36.52 -36.74
C ARG A 993 33.46 36.30 -37.22
N SER A 994 33.54 35.40 -38.21
CA SER A 994 34.25 35.59 -39.49
C SER A 994 35.72 35.15 -39.66
N LEU A 995 35.97 34.71 -40.90
CA LEU A 995 37.26 34.62 -41.63
C LEU A 995 38.13 33.35 -41.53
N LEU A 996 37.85 32.45 -42.50
CA LEU A 996 38.78 31.97 -43.54
C LEU A 996 39.84 30.87 -43.28
N HIS A 997 39.88 29.98 -44.30
CA HIS A 997 41.01 29.18 -44.80
C HIS A 997 41.47 27.87 -44.11
N SER A 998 40.99 26.77 -44.70
CA SER A 998 41.80 25.78 -45.46
C SER A 998 42.31 24.48 -44.79
N ASN A 999 41.99 23.37 -45.48
CA ASN A 999 42.89 22.26 -45.87
C ASN A 999 43.46 21.29 -44.81
N ILE A 1000 42.93 20.04 -44.75
CA ILE A 1000 43.57 18.77 -45.24
C ILE A 1000 42.88 17.50 -44.69
N CYS A 1001 42.80 16.46 -45.55
CA CYS A 1001 42.28 15.10 -45.31
C CYS A 1001 43.44 14.09 -45.01
N PRO A 1002 43.28 12.74 -44.94
CA PRO A 1002 42.22 11.84 -44.42
C PRO A 1002 42.75 10.58 -43.61
N ASN A 1003 41.84 9.69 -43.20
CA ASN A 1003 42.02 8.24 -42.88
C ASN A 1003 42.76 7.87 -41.55
N ILE A 1004 42.48 6.79 -40.80
CA ILE A 1004 42.42 5.35 -41.15
C ILE A 1004 41.59 4.50 -40.14
N HIS A 1005 40.97 3.44 -40.68
CA HIS A 1005 40.41 2.18 -40.11
C HIS A 1005 40.54 1.71 -38.64
N SER A 1006 39.41 1.19 -38.15
CA SER A 1006 39.15 -0.08 -37.43
C SER A 1006 39.97 -0.49 -36.18
N LYS A 1007 39.25 -0.76 -35.09
CA LYS A 1007 38.85 -2.13 -34.75
C LYS A 1007 37.55 -2.18 -33.96
#